data_AF-A0A2G5P965-F1
#
_entry.id   AF-A0A2G5P965-F1
#
_cell.length_a   1.000
_cell.length_b   1.000
_cell.length_c   1.000
_cell.angle_alpha   90.00
_cell.angle_beta   90.00
_cell.angle_gamma   90.00
#
_symmetry.space_group_name_H-M   'P 1'
#
loop_
_entity.id
_entity.type
_entity.pdbx_description
1 polymer ?
#
loop_
_entity_poly.entity_id
_entity_poly.type
_entity_poly.pdbx_seq_one_letter_code
_entity_poly.pdbx_strand_id
1 'polypeptide(L)'
;MGMANSAPPLTVHWGTRSHTFTPTAQVTVGRNPTCDIVIDDNPEQQRVSREHLVLRVDGDHWVAEDRSRNGVFVDGVRTPRLDIVGESTLNLGAVDGPRLSFELGTGVVRVADLRAGGGRPAAGSPSAPATSGFPAPPNAGPPSGPFAGPRPPAPGPRARPPSRPTPPSGPRPPQAGAPPQGPPQSGMPAQGMPHRPNMRVPAPQDDNESSMRVTTVVRRVLPQRAVTPPAGAVSIGRASQSGIVVPDALASRTHAFLTATPAGPEIRDNRSGNGTFVNGRRIEAALLHAGDVVTIGNTDLVFDGTTLAVRESTADSAGIGCYRVGLTVDDDKRLLEDVSFTARPGTLTAVIGPSGAGKSTLIRVLGGGNRPTTGWVSFDGHDVHAEYASLRSRIGVVPQDDVVHRQLTVKRALDYAAELRLPSDTTKADRDAVVTRVLDELELTGHRDKRIDTLSGGQRKRVSVAMELLTGPLLLILDEPTSGLDPALDRQVMAMLRRLADAGRVVVVVTHSLTYLRMCDQVLLLAPGGKTAYAGAPDDIAKATGTTDWADIFAWVAAEPEAAHQAFLARAGITAPPEPAAAGGAVGKPAQTSLRRQVWTVARRQARLIVADRGYFAFLTALPLVLGILALAVPGSTGLGEAKASGSAPAEPAQLLILLNIAAVFMGTALTIRDLVGERAVFRREQAVGLSASAYLGAKLLVYSLAAALQTAALLAIVVLGKGGPTQGATTVGNPVLELYLALTLTAVVSAIVGLLLSSLARSTEQVLPMLVVVIMLSIVFAGGMIPVTGRVGLTQLSWLMPARWGYAATASTVDLLTVAPLETSDDLLWYHTGKWWTLDMSMLAALGLAYLTMLRWRLRLPSYEITGGPAASENTGATSAAVKAARRRKVAGWGLAGCGIVAAVAMLATLTNVTSGSGTRAIAPIMRDQDDEEEEVLATYTADQLPDLLAPADSIASQMWSRAMADATPMPITEPHTTPSDPPQCAPAVYPASAVAYTKESGMQALVGQRIVDLDDPNRSVEQVVSAFASADDAAMFQDRQLSAWRRCENTTVSMANSAGEPAAANLGSALSEDGRATLSLLVGAQVCQRALEARSNVVIDVRTCAPAPGNQASAIASLISGQIT
;
A
#
# COMPACT_ATOMS: atom_id res chain seq x y z
N MET A 1 28.74 -27.05 -35.07
CA MET A 1 28.82 -28.14 -34.08
C MET A 1 30.14 -28.03 -33.34
N GLY A 2 30.10 -27.64 -32.07
CA GLY A 2 31.12 -28.00 -31.08
C GLY A 2 30.46 -28.96 -30.09
N MET A 3 31.22 -29.84 -29.44
CA MET A 3 30.68 -30.64 -28.34
C MET A 3 30.46 -29.73 -27.13
N ALA A 4 29.32 -29.85 -26.45
CA ALA A 4 29.14 -29.21 -25.16
C ALA A 4 29.96 -29.96 -24.11
N ASN A 5 30.75 -29.23 -23.30
CA ASN A 5 31.48 -29.81 -22.17
C ASN A 5 30.51 -30.53 -21.23
N SER A 6 30.76 -31.81 -20.95
CA SER A 6 29.84 -32.69 -20.23
C SER A 6 30.08 -32.80 -18.73
N ALA A 7 30.98 -31.99 -18.17
CA ALA A 7 31.25 -31.98 -16.74
C ALA A 7 30.01 -31.57 -15.92
N PRO A 8 29.84 -32.06 -14.68
CA PRO A 8 28.85 -31.51 -13.77
C PRO A 8 29.26 -30.10 -13.27
N PRO A 9 28.31 -29.27 -12.77
CA PRO A 9 28.63 -28.03 -12.06
C PRO A 9 29.58 -28.27 -10.87
N LEU A 10 30.48 -27.32 -10.61
CA LEU A 10 31.45 -27.40 -9.53
C LEU A 10 31.08 -26.43 -8.41
N THR A 11 30.79 -26.94 -7.21
CA THR A 11 30.71 -26.14 -6.00
C THR A 11 32.07 -26.10 -5.31
N VAL A 12 32.58 -24.90 -5.07
CA VAL A 12 33.82 -24.62 -4.34
C VAL A 12 33.46 -24.04 -2.98
N HIS A 13 33.88 -24.70 -1.91
CA HIS A 13 33.68 -24.29 -0.53
C HIS A 13 34.97 -23.70 0.05
N TRP A 14 34.85 -22.55 0.72
CA TRP A 14 35.92 -21.88 1.45
C TRP A 14 35.40 -21.34 2.78
N GLY A 15 35.85 -21.92 3.90
CA GLY A 15 35.36 -21.55 5.24
C GLY A 15 33.86 -21.80 5.39
N THR A 16 33.06 -20.74 5.35
CA THR A 16 31.59 -20.77 5.35
C THR A 16 30.95 -20.20 4.08
N ARG A 17 31.76 -19.82 3.07
CA ARG A 17 31.31 -19.40 1.74
C ARG A 17 31.30 -20.60 0.78
N SER A 18 30.32 -20.68 -0.10
CA SER A 18 30.19 -21.72 -1.12
C SER A 18 29.79 -21.09 -2.45
N HIS A 19 30.53 -21.36 -3.53
CA HIS A 19 30.33 -20.77 -4.85
C HIS A 19 30.18 -21.89 -5.89
N THR A 20 29.11 -21.88 -6.69
CA THR A 20 28.84 -22.93 -7.69
C THR A 20 29.01 -22.39 -9.11
N PHE A 21 29.75 -23.11 -9.95
CA PHE A 21 30.13 -22.70 -11.30
C PHE A 21 29.70 -23.75 -12.34
N THR A 22 29.31 -23.29 -13.53
CA THR A 22 28.89 -24.14 -14.64
C THR A 22 30.06 -24.51 -15.57
N PRO A 23 29.97 -25.61 -16.35
CA PRO A 23 31.10 -26.20 -17.12
C PRO A 23 31.72 -25.34 -18.24
N THR A 24 31.19 -24.14 -18.44
CA THR A 24 31.58 -23.18 -19.48
C THR A 24 32.44 -22.04 -18.92
N ALA A 25 32.55 -21.89 -17.60
CA ALA A 25 33.32 -20.83 -16.95
C ALA A 25 34.78 -21.26 -16.65
N GLN A 26 35.73 -20.39 -16.96
CA GLN A 26 37.05 -20.41 -16.33
C GLN A 26 36.96 -19.56 -15.06
N VAL A 27 37.23 -20.15 -13.90
CA VAL A 27 37.08 -19.53 -12.57
C VAL A 27 38.45 -19.18 -12.01
N THR A 28 38.61 -17.96 -11.53
CA THR A 28 39.85 -17.46 -10.90
C THR A 28 39.70 -17.37 -9.38
N VAL A 29 40.73 -17.81 -8.65
CA VAL A 29 40.75 -17.85 -7.19
C VAL A 29 42.05 -17.22 -6.68
N GLY A 30 41.95 -16.28 -5.74
CA GLY A 30 43.11 -15.57 -5.19
C GLY A 30 42.73 -14.43 -4.26
N ARG A 31 43.69 -13.56 -3.94
CA ARG A 31 43.47 -12.37 -3.07
C ARG A 31 43.17 -11.07 -3.82
N ASN A 32 43.07 -11.11 -5.14
CA ASN A 32 42.74 -9.92 -5.95
C ASN A 32 41.21 -9.72 -5.95
N PRO A 33 40.66 -8.51 -5.67
CA PRO A 33 39.21 -8.28 -5.71
C PRO A 33 38.53 -8.50 -7.06
N THR A 34 39.29 -8.73 -8.14
CA THR A 34 38.78 -9.11 -9.46
C THR A 34 38.75 -10.62 -9.70
N CYS A 35 39.06 -11.45 -8.70
CA CYS A 35 38.91 -12.91 -8.79
C CYS A 35 37.49 -13.36 -8.44
N ASP A 36 37.00 -14.40 -9.11
CA ASP A 36 35.66 -14.97 -8.92
C ASP A 36 35.47 -15.55 -7.50
N ILE A 37 36.56 -16.04 -6.89
CA ILE A 37 36.64 -16.35 -5.46
C ILE A 37 37.78 -15.55 -4.83
N VAL A 38 37.39 -14.49 -4.12
CA VAL A 38 38.31 -13.67 -3.31
C VAL A 38 38.53 -14.33 -1.94
N ILE A 39 39.79 -14.63 -1.63
CA ILE A 39 40.20 -15.28 -0.38
C ILE A 39 40.89 -14.28 0.54
N ASP A 40 40.22 -14.01 1.66
CA ASP A 40 40.66 -13.09 2.71
C ASP A 40 41.70 -13.79 3.62
N ASP A 41 42.94 -13.94 3.13
CA ASP A 41 44.09 -14.43 3.90
C ASP A 41 44.64 -13.36 4.86
N ASN A 42 45.36 -13.78 5.93
CA ASN A 42 45.90 -12.85 6.93
C ASN A 42 46.89 -11.87 6.26
N PRO A 43 46.67 -10.54 6.33
CA PRO A 43 47.50 -9.53 5.65
C PRO A 43 48.97 -9.53 6.10
N GLU A 44 49.27 -10.05 7.30
CA GLU A 44 50.65 -10.21 7.80
C GLU A 44 51.42 -11.35 7.11
N GLN A 45 50.72 -12.33 6.50
CA GLN A 45 51.31 -13.57 6.02
C GLN A 45 51.29 -13.71 4.49
N GLN A 46 50.28 -13.16 3.80
CA GLN A 46 50.17 -13.09 2.33
C GLN A 46 50.51 -14.40 1.60
N ARG A 47 50.09 -15.54 2.15
CA ARG A 47 50.31 -16.88 1.59
C ARG A 47 49.54 -17.07 0.28
N VAL A 48 48.42 -16.38 0.12
CA VAL A 48 47.62 -16.40 -1.12
C VAL A 48 48.16 -15.39 -2.16
N SER A 49 48.42 -15.87 -3.38
CA SER A 49 48.84 -15.06 -4.53
C SER A 49 47.66 -14.27 -5.12
N ARG A 50 47.93 -13.19 -5.87
CA ARG A 50 46.88 -12.27 -6.39
C ARG A 50 45.82 -13.03 -7.19
N GLU A 51 46.27 -13.72 -8.23
CA GLU A 51 45.65 -14.96 -8.70
C GLU A 51 46.49 -16.11 -8.12
N HIS A 52 45.85 -17.19 -7.68
CA HIS A 52 46.49 -18.34 -7.04
C HIS A 52 46.18 -19.63 -7.77
N LEU A 53 44.92 -19.83 -8.13
CA LEU A 53 44.40 -21.04 -8.73
C LEU A 53 43.41 -20.68 -9.84
N VAL A 54 43.43 -21.42 -10.94
CA VAL A 54 42.43 -21.37 -12.00
C VAL A 54 41.70 -22.69 -12.06
N LEU A 55 40.37 -22.67 -12.01
CA LEU A 55 39.53 -23.84 -12.27
C LEU A 55 39.01 -23.73 -13.71
N ARG A 56 39.16 -24.80 -14.48
CA ARG A 56 38.61 -24.90 -15.85
C ARG A 56 38.16 -26.33 -16.14
N VAL A 57 37.25 -26.50 -17.10
CA VAL A 57 36.89 -27.84 -17.59
C VAL A 57 37.86 -28.27 -18.68
N ASP A 58 38.29 -29.52 -18.62
CA ASP A 58 39.15 -30.18 -19.61
C ASP A 58 38.45 -31.48 -20.03
N GLY A 59 37.77 -31.45 -21.18
CA GLY A 59 36.88 -32.53 -21.61
C GLY A 59 35.60 -32.65 -20.76
N ASP A 60 35.53 -33.69 -19.93
CA ASP A 60 34.35 -34.09 -19.15
C ASP A 60 34.47 -33.89 -17.64
N HIS A 61 35.58 -33.32 -17.16
CA HIS A 61 35.86 -33.09 -15.75
C HIS A 61 36.48 -31.71 -15.48
N TRP A 62 36.43 -31.29 -14.22
CA TRP A 62 37.05 -30.04 -13.78
C TRP A 62 38.52 -30.24 -13.43
N VAL A 63 39.32 -29.21 -13.65
CA VAL A 63 40.77 -29.19 -13.41
C VAL A 63 41.12 -27.90 -12.69
N ALA A 64 41.89 -28.04 -11.61
CA ALA A 64 42.46 -26.95 -10.82
C ALA A 64 43.95 -26.80 -11.16
N GLU A 65 44.36 -25.65 -11.70
CA GLU A 65 45.74 -25.34 -12.10
C GLU A 65 46.37 -24.25 -11.23
N ASP A 66 47.56 -24.52 -10.68
CA ASP A 66 48.37 -23.59 -9.88
C ASP A 66 48.87 -22.43 -10.76
N ARG A 67 48.46 -21.20 -10.44
CA ARG A 67 48.98 -19.95 -11.02
C ARG A 67 49.74 -19.11 -9.99
N SER A 68 49.98 -19.67 -8.81
CA SER A 68 50.60 -18.98 -7.68
C SER A 68 52.12 -19.03 -7.69
N ARG A 69 52.74 -18.20 -6.86
CA ARG A 69 54.17 -18.31 -6.53
C ARG A 69 54.43 -19.36 -5.46
N ASN A 70 53.50 -19.52 -4.54
CA ASN A 70 53.71 -20.19 -3.24
C ASN A 70 53.32 -21.68 -3.26
N GLY A 71 52.51 -22.10 -4.24
CA GLY A 71 52.10 -23.49 -4.45
C GLY A 71 50.66 -23.78 -4.07
N VAL A 72 50.09 -24.73 -4.79
CA VAL A 72 48.88 -25.47 -4.42
C VAL A 72 49.30 -26.81 -3.80
N PHE A 73 48.68 -27.22 -2.71
CA PHE A 73 49.06 -28.43 -1.97
C PHE A 73 47.87 -29.38 -1.80
N VAL A 74 48.08 -30.68 -2.02
CA VAL A 74 47.11 -31.77 -1.81
C VAL A 74 47.81 -32.83 -0.95
N ASP A 75 47.21 -33.20 0.17
CA ASP A 75 47.76 -34.16 1.16
C ASP A 75 49.23 -33.91 1.55
N GLY A 76 49.63 -32.63 1.57
CA GLY A 76 50.99 -32.17 1.89
C GLY A 76 51.97 -32.13 0.72
N VAL A 77 51.62 -32.67 -0.44
CA VAL A 77 52.42 -32.63 -1.67
C VAL A 77 52.07 -31.38 -2.49
N ARG A 78 53.07 -30.70 -3.08
CA ARG A 78 52.79 -29.59 -4.01
C ARG A 78 52.30 -30.15 -5.34
N THR A 79 51.09 -29.76 -5.74
CA THR A 79 50.36 -30.30 -6.88
C THR A 79 50.04 -29.17 -7.87
N PRO A 80 50.76 -29.05 -9.01
CA PRO A 80 50.61 -27.92 -9.93
C PRO A 80 49.34 -27.99 -10.79
N ARG A 81 48.77 -29.20 -10.94
CA ARG A 81 47.48 -29.47 -11.56
C ARG A 81 46.80 -30.60 -10.81
N LEU A 82 45.53 -30.44 -10.47
CA LEU A 82 44.67 -31.44 -9.83
C LEU A 82 43.40 -31.60 -10.67
N ASP A 83 43.13 -32.79 -11.15
CA ASP A 83 41.85 -33.11 -11.78
C ASP A 83 40.83 -33.40 -10.66
N ILE A 84 39.71 -32.67 -10.64
CA ILE A 84 38.71 -32.70 -9.57
C ILE A 84 37.72 -33.84 -9.82
N VAL A 85 37.78 -34.86 -8.95
CA VAL A 85 36.92 -36.05 -9.01
C VAL A 85 36.28 -36.27 -7.65
N GLY A 86 34.94 -36.25 -7.58
CA GLY A 86 34.19 -36.40 -6.33
C GLY A 86 34.49 -35.29 -5.31
N GLU A 87 34.55 -35.66 -4.02
CA GLU A 87 34.97 -34.76 -2.94
C GLU A 87 36.50 -34.59 -2.93
N SER A 88 37.00 -33.60 -3.68
CA SER A 88 38.44 -33.24 -3.70
C SER A 88 38.73 -32.06 -2.77
N THR A 89 39.92 -31.98 -2.16
CA THR A 89 40.31 -30.80 -1.35
C THR A 89 41.77 -30.42 -1.55
N LEU A 90 42.08 -29.13 -1.47
CA LEU A 90 43.46 -28.60 -1.57
C LEU A 90 43.69 -27.41 -0.63
N ASN A 91 44.94 -27.12 -0.32
CA ASN A 91 45.37 -25.98 0.50
C ASN A 91 46.21 -25.00 -0.34
N LEU A 92 46.03 -23.69 -0.12
CA LEU A 92 46.66 -22.63 -0.91
C LEU A 92 47.89 -22.03 -0.21
N GLY A 93 49.03 -22.02 -0.88
CA GLY A 93 50.23 -21.27 -0.52
C GLY A 93 51.10 -21.88 0.57
N ALA A 94 50.58 -22.85 1.32
CA ALA A 94 51.31 -23.68 2.26
C ALA A 94 50.55 -24.99 2.51
N VAL A 95 51.21 -25.99 3.09
CA VAL A 95 50.57 -27.24 3.54
C VAL A 95 49.49 -26.99 4.60
N ASP A 96 49.64 -25.94 5.42
CA ASP A 96 48.66 -25.47 6.41
C ASP A 96 47.84 -24.25 5.93
N GLY A 97 47.95 -23.90 4.64
CA GLY A 97 47.29 -22.72 4.07
C GLY A 97 45.78 -22.85 3.89
N PRO A 98 45.07 -21.78 3.46
CA PRO A 98 43.62 -21.78 3.31
C PRO A 98 43.12 -22.96 2.47
N ARG A 99 42.24 -23.78 3.05
CA ARG A 99 41.68 -24.98 2.43
C ARG A 99 40.47 -24.65 1.56
N LEU A 100 40.44 -25.24 0.38
CA LEU A 100 39.26 -25.37 -0.47
C LEU A 100 38.80 -26.82 -0.47
N SER A 101 37.48 -27.03 -0.50
CA SER A 101 36.87 -28.33 -0.80
C SER A 101 35.90 -28.21 -1.96
N PHE A 102 35.92 -29.21 -2.83
CA PHE A 102 35.19 -29.27 -4.08
C PHE A 102 34.11 -30.33 -4.02
N GLU A 103 32.93 -29.99 -4.53
CA GLU A 103 31.76 -30.85 -4.60
C GLU A 103 31.16 -30.74 -6.01
N LEU A 104 31.12 -31.86 -6.74
CA LEU A 104 30.52 -31.91 -8.07
C LEU A 104 28.99 -31.99 -7.93
N GLY A 105 28.33 -30.85 -8.16
CA GLY A 105 26.93 -30.64 -7.81
C GLY A 105 25.96 -31.36 -8.75
N THR A 106 25.06 -32.16 -8.19
CA THR A 106 23.94 -32.79 -8.92
C THR A 106 22.81 -31.78 -9.18
N GLY A 107 23.12 -30.66 -9.86
CA GLY A 107 22.14 -29.61 -10.22
C GLY A 107 21.11 -30.03 -11.27
N VAL A 108 21.13 -31.30 -11.70
CA VAL A 108 20.32 -31.89 -12.76
C VAL A 108 19.71 -33.18 -12.23
N VAL A 109 18.46 -33.13 -11.75
CA VAL A 109 17.74 -34.31 -11.25
C VAL A 109 17.15 -35.08 -12.42
N ARG A 110 17.67 -36.28 -12.71
CA ARG A 110 17.09 -37.18 -13.71
C ARG A 110 15.85 -37.88 -13.13
N VAL A 111 14.71 -37.73 -13.80
CA VAL A 111 13.43 -38.39 -13.48
C VAL A 111 13.53 -39.93 -13.55
N ALA A 112 14.55 -40.46 -14.23
CA ALA A 112 14.90 -41.88 -14.17
C ALA A 112 15.23 -42.34 -12.73
N ASP A 113 15.96 -41.53 -11.97
CA ASP A 113 16.45 -41.90 -10.63
C ASP A 113 15.31 -41.91 -9.60
N LEU A 114 14.26 -41.10 -9.82
CA LEU A 114 13.00 -41.15 -9.05
C LEU A 114 12.32 -42.53 -9.12
N ARG A 115 12.54 -43.30 -10.19
CA ARG A 115 11.99 -44.67 -10.33
C ARG A 115 12.81 -45.73 -9.60
N ALA A 116 14.07 -45.45 -9.28
CA ALA A 116 14.96 -46.40 -8.57
C ALA A 116 14.57 -46.58 -7.09
N GLY A 117 13.81 -45.64 -6.51
CA GLY A 117 13.35 -45.69 -5.11
C GLY A 117 12.40 -46.85 -4.74
N GLY A 118 12.00 -47.69 -5.71
CA GLY A 118 11.17 -48.89 -5.48
C GLY A 118 11.86 -50.07 -4.80
N GLY A 119 13.11 -49.90 -4.33
CA GLY A 119 13.91 -50.94 -3.68
C GLY A 119 13.28 -51.48 -2.39
N ARG A 120 12.81 -52.73 -2.44
CA ARG A 120 12.25 -53.48 -1.30
C ARG A 120 13.27 -53.53 -0.14
N PRO A 121 12.93 -53.10 1.08
CA PRO A 121 13.91 -53.04 2.18
C PRO A 121 14.36 -54.45 2.60
N ALA A 122 15.66 -54.72 2.47
CA ALA A 122 16.27 -55.91 3.04
C ALA A 122 16.34 -55.77 4.57
N ALA A 123 15.97 -56.82 5.30
CA ALA A 123 15.94 -56.79 6.76
C ALA A 123 17.35 -56.90 7.35
N GLY A 124 17.81 -55.83 8.00
CA GLY A 124 19.03 -55.80 8.82
C GLY A 124 18.74 -55.09 10.14
N SER A 125 19.05 -55.75 11.27
CA SER A 125 18.73 -55.24 12.61
C SER A 125 19.64 -54.07 13.05
N PRO A 126 19.15 -53.16 13.92
CA PRO A 126 19.87 -51.92 14.23
C PRO A 126 20.99 -52.11 15.25
N SER A 127 22.11 -51.41 15.02
CA SER A 127 23.17 -51.16 16.01
C SER A 127 23.35 -49.65 16.19
N ALA A 128 23.44 -49.18 17.44
CA ALA A 128 23.46 -47.76 17.76
C ALA A 128 24.77 -47.04 17.35
N PRO A 129 24.74 -45.74 17.02
CA PRO A 129 25.95 -44.97 16.77
C PRO A 129 26.75 -44.76 18.06
N ALA A 130 27.95 -45.34 18.12
CA ALA A 130 28.92 -45.05 19.17
C ALA A 130 29.63 -43.71 18.89
N THR A 131 30.00 -43.00 19.95
CA THR A 131 30.59 -41.66 19.88
C THR A 131 32.09 -41.69 19.57
N SER A 132 32.51 -40.96 18.55
CA SER A 132 33.83 -40.34 18.44
C SER A 132 33.64 -38.81 18.35
N GLY A 133 34.56 -37.96 18.80
CA GLY A 133 35.86 -38.24 19.43
C GLY A 133 36.86 -37.13 19.12
N PHE A 134 36.66 -35.93 19.69
CA PHE A 134 37.57 -34.80 19.45
C PHE A 134 38.91 -34.96 20.19
N PRO A 135 40.04 -34.47 19.62
CA PRO A 135 41.36 -34.56 20.27
C PRO A 135 41.51 -33.56 21.42
N ALA A 136 42.40 -33.88 22.36
CA ALA A 136 42.77 -33.00 23.48
C ALA A 136 44.16 -32.36 23.29
N PRO A 137 44.39 -31.12 23.75
CA PRO A 137 45.72 -30.53 23.91
C PRO A 137 46.40 -30.99 25.22
N PRO A 138 47.74 -30.86 25.36
CA PRO A 138 48.51 -31.53 26.42
C PRO A 138 48.97 -30.62 27.59
N ASN A 139 49.45 -31.28 28.66
CA ASN A 139 50.31 -30.78 29.75
C ASN A 139 49.72 -29.72 30.72
N ALA A 140 50.08 -29.69 32.01
CA ALA A 140 50.73 -30.68 32.90
C ALA A 140 50.30 -30.38 34.35
N GLY A 141 50.39 -31.37 35.26
CA GLY A 141 49.91 -31.23 36.64
C GLY A 141 50.99 -31.00 37.71
N PRO A 142 50.59 -30.63 38.95
CA PRO A 142 51.34 -30.89 40.18
C PRO A 142 50.58 -31.84 41.16
N PRO A 143 51.22 -32.43 42.18
CA PRO A 143 50.71 -33.62 42.88
C PRO A 143 50.29 -33.45 44.36
N SER A 144 49.44 -34.39 44.82
CA SER A 144 49.28 -34.98 46.18
C SER A 144 49.63 -34.19 47.47
N GLY A 145 48.65 -34.07 48.38
CA GLY A 145 48.83 -33.77 49.82
C GLY A 145 47.61 -34.17 50.69
N PRO A 146 47.73 -34.46 52.02
CA PRO A 146 46.84 -35.43 52.69
C PRO A 146 46.20 -35.03 54.07
N PHE A 147 45.36 -35.94 54.62
CA PHE A 147 44.75 -36.00 55.99
C PHE A 147 43.62 -34.98 56.33
N ALA A 148 42.60 -35.26 57.18
CA ALA A 148 42.07 -36.48 57.84
C ALA A 148 40.55 -36.32 58.20
N GLY A 149 39.86 -37.40 58.64
CA GLY A 149 38.42 -37.42 59.04
C GLY A 149 38.17 -37.13 60.55
N PRO A 150 37.03 -37.53 61.19
CA PRO A 150 35.91 -38.44 60.82
C PRO A 150 34.54 -37.72 60.60
N ARG A 151 33.49 -38.23 59.90
CA ARG A 151 32.61 -39.43 60.07
C ARG A 151 31.78 -39.43 61.39
N PRO A 152 30.52 -39.97 61.44
CA PRO A 152 29.94 -41.06 60.61
C PRO A 152 28.53 -40.71 59.96
N PRO A 153 27.48 -41.57 59.84
CA PRO A 153 27.03 -42.02 58.49
C PRO A 153 25.51 -41.92 58.17
N ALA A 154 25.13 -42.31 56.93
CA ALA A 154 23.74 -42.53 56.49
C ALA A 154 23.14 -43.87 57.02
N PRO A 155 21.82 -44.14 56.80
CA PRO A 155 21.48 -45.09 55.73
C PRO A 155 20.06 -44.96 55.09
N GLY A 156 19.80 -45.76 54.04
CA GLY A 156 18.48 -46.35 53.69
C GLY A 156 18.58 -47.89 53.70
N PRO A 157 17.75 -48.71 53.02
CA PRO A 157 16.48 -48.50 52.30
C PRO A 157 15.39 -49.55 52.72
N ARG A 158 14.58 -50.11 51.78
CA ARG A 158 13.60 -51.27 51.87
C ARG A 158 12.11 -50.90 52.14
N ALA A 159 11.06 -51.63 51.70
CA ALA A 159 10.88 -52.71 50.70
C ALA A 159 9.38 -52.97 50.29
N ARG A 160 9.15 -53.91 49.35
CA ARG A 160 7.87 -54.57 48.90
C ARG A 160 7.47 -55.77 49.83
N PRO A 161 6.43 -56.65 49.62
CA PRO A 161 5.52 -56.98 48.46
C PRO A 161 3.99 -57.06 48.85
N PRO A 162 2.99 -57.69 48.14
CA PRO A 162 2.88 -58.52 46.89
C PRO A 162 1.93 -57.89 45.80
N SER A 163 0.99 -58.48 45.00
CA SER A 163 0.35 -59.82 44.79
C SER A 163 -0.24 -60.05 43.34
N ARG A 164 -1.29 -60.87 43.13
CA ARG A 164 -1.97 -61.33 41.86
C ARG A 164 -3.37 -61.99 42.17
N PRO A 165 -4.26 -62.48 41.24
CA PRO A 165 -4.12 -62.88 39.80
C PRO A 165 -5.31 -62.45 38.83
N THR A 166 -5.52 -63.19 37.71
CA THR A 166 -6.43 -63.01 36.51
C THR A 166 -7.47 -64.16 36.36
N PRO A 167 -8.35 -64.34 35.31
CA PRO A 167 -8.71 -63.59 34.06
C PRO A 167 -10.19 -63.07 34.07
N PRO A 168 -11.24 -63.37 33.21
CA PRO A 168 -11.50 -64.26 32.02
C PRO A 168 -12.00 -63.50 30.72
N SER A 169 -12.94 -64.03 29.90
CA SER A 169 -13.30 -63.51 28.53
C SER A 169 -14.71 -63.84 27.92
N GLY A 170 -15.23 -62.98 27.01
CA GLY A 170 -16.35 -63.23 26.04
C GLY A 170 -17.78 -62.74 26.43
N PRO A 171 -18.81 -62.65 25.53
CA PRO A 171 -18.87 -62.85 24.06
C PRO A 171 -19.64 -61.72 23.25
N ARG A 172 -20.13 -62.03 22.03
CA ARG A 172 -21.00 -61.25 21.06
C ARG A 172 -22.17 -62.17 20.58
N PRO A 173 -23.23 -61.76 19.81
CA PRO A 173 -23.68 -60.45 19.29
C PRO A 173 -25.02 -59.96 19.94
N PRO A 174 -26.30 -59.98 19.41
CA PRO A 174 -26.92 -60.38 18.13
C PRO A 174 -27.59 -59.21 17.32
N GLN A 175 -28.93 -59.21 17.06
CA GLN A 175 -29.67 -58.33 16.11
C GLN A 175 -31.16 -58.05 16.46
N ALA A 176 -31.72 -56.97 15.87
CA ALA A 176 -33.10 -56.74 15.35
C ALA A 176 -34.34 -56.52 16.29
N GLY A 177 -35.27 -55.66 15.82
CA GLY A 177 -36.64 -55.46 16.35
C GLY A 177 -37.32 -54.12 15.93
N ALA A 178 -38.51 -54.16 15.32
CA ALA A 178 -39.36 -53.02 14.85
C ALA A 178 -40.80 -53.52 14.52
N PRO A 179 -41.80 -52.72 14.07
CA PRO A 179 -41.97 -51.26 14.04
C PRO A 179 -42.84 -50.81 15.24
N PRO A 180 -44.18 -50.50 15.23
CA PRO A 180 -45.19 -49.99 14.24
C PRO A 180 -45.57 -48.48 14.52
N GLN A 181 -46.52 -47.74 13.92
CA GLN A 181 -47.39 -47.79 12.71
C GLN A 181 -47.91 -46.34 12.36
N GLY A 182 -48.80 -46.18 11.36
CA GLY A 182 -49.59 -44.96 11.05
C GLY A 182 -51.10 -45.19 11.24
N PRO A 183 -52.05 -44.61 10.44
CA PRO A 183 -51.95 -43.71 9.27
C PRO A 183 -52.89 -42.46 9.45
N PRO A 184 -53.52 -41.80 8.43
CA PRO A 184 -53.38 -41.73 6.95
C PRO A 184 -53.12 -40.24 6.49
N GLN A 185 -53.45 -39.62 5.34
CA GLN A 185 -53.84 -39.87 3.92
C GLN A 185 -53.55 -38.52 3.16
N SER A 186 -53.61 -38.29 1.84
CA SER A 186 -53.84 -39.02 0.57
C SER A 186 -52.93 -38.33 -0.51
N GLY A 187 -53.01 -38.47 -1.85
CA GLY A 187 -53.85 -39.23 -2.79
C GLY A 187 -53.08 -39.45 -4.13
N MET A 188 -53.71 -40.03 -5.17
CA MET A 188 -53.09 -40.64 -6.39
C MET A 188 -53.71 -40.11 -7.72
N PRO A 189 -53.31 -40.53 -8.96
CA PRO A 189 -52.22 -41.41 -9.46
C PRO A 189 -51.24 -40.61 -10.42
N ALA A 190 -50.67 -41.00 -11.59
CA ALA A 190 -50.72 -42.21 -12.46
C ALA A 190 -49.51 -42.40 -13.44
N GLN A 191 -49.21 -43.68 -13.69
CA GLN A 191 -48.71 -44.43 -14.88
C GLN A 191 -48.24 -43.75 -16.20
N GLY A 192 -47.20 -44.33 -16.84
CA GLY A 192 -46.99 -44.31 -18.32
C GLY A 192 -45.55 -44.55 -18.83
N MET A 193 -45.26 -45.71 -19.45
CA MET A 193 -44.03 -45.98 -20.24
C MET A 193 -44.36 -46.75 -21.54
N PRO A 194 -43.68 -46.41 -22.66
CA PRO A 194 -43.09 -47.45 -23.52
C PRO A 194 -41.64 -47.11 -24.00
N HIS A 195 -41.06 -47.95 -24.87
CA HIS A 195 -39.63 -47.98 -25.21
C HIS A 195 -39.19 -47.14 -26.43
N ARG A 196 -37.97 -46.55 -26.31
CA ARG A 196 -36.81 -46.47 -27.24
C ARG A 196 -37.05 -46.30 -28.77
N PRO A 197 -36.27 -45.41 -29.43
CA PRO A 197 -34.94 -45.84 -29.94
C PRO A 197 -33.77 -44.87 -29.64
N ASN A 198 -32.55 -45.24 -30.09
CA ASN A 198 -31.28 -44.48 -29.91
C ASN A 198 -31.27 -43.18 -30.75
N MET A 199 -30.58 -42.08 -30.42
CA MET A 199 -29.11 -41.96 -30.29
C MET A 199 -28.70 -40.50 -29.92
N ARG A 200 -27.45 -40.32 -29.44
CA ARG A 200 -26.73 -39.09 -29.03
C ARG A 200 -26.85 -38.75 -27.53
N VAL A 201 -25.72 -38.38 -26.94
CA VAL A 201 -25.50 -38.26 -25.48
C VAL A 201 -24.88 -36.90 -25.15
N PRO A 202 -25.58 -36.02 -24.41
CA PRO A 202 -24.99 -34.94 -23.63
C PRO A 202 -24.46 -35.44 -22.27
N ALA A 203 -23.61 -34.65 -21.61
CA ALA A 203 -22.93 -35.06 -20.37
C ALA A 203 -23.83 -35.14 -19.13
N PRO A 204 -23.51 -36.00 -18.13
CA PRO A 204 -24.15 -35.99 -16.81
C PRO A 204 -23.70 -34.78 -15.97
N GLN A 205 -24.50 -34.41 -14.98
CA GLN A 205 -24.27 -33.27 -14.08
C GLN A 205 -23.76 -33.75 -12.71
N ASP A 206 -22.84 -33.00 -12.08
CA ASP A 206 -22.26 -33.34 -10.76
C ASP A 206 -23.14 -32.88 -9.58
N ASP A 207 -24.00 -33.77 -9.08
CA ASP A 207 -24.72 -33.60 -7.82
C ASP A 207 -23.78 -33.76 -6.60
N ASN A 208 -23.01 -32.72 -6.24
CA ASN A 208 -22.19 -32.75 -5.00
C ASN A 208 -21.90 -31.39 -4.32
N GLU A 209 -22.59 -30.30 -4.69
CA GLU A 209 -22.21 -28.97 -4.17
C GLU A 209 -22.70 -28.68 -2.72
N SER A 210 -23.71 -29.41 -2.24
CA SER A 210 -24.40 -29.12 -0.98
C SER A 210 -23.62 -29.57 0.27
N SER A 211 -22.95 -30.73 0.22
CA SER A 211 -22.25 -31.32 1.38
C SER A 211 -20.94 -30.62 1.76
N MET A 212 -20.28 -29.89 0.85
CA MET A 212 -18.98 -29.25 1.13
C MET A 212 -19.05 -27.98 1.98
N ARG A 213 -20.20 -27.29 2.03
CA ARG A 213 -20.27 -25.94 2.62
C ARG A 213 -20.11 -25.92 4.14
N VAL A 214 -20.57 -26.97 4.85
CA VAL A 214 -20.48 -27.07 6.32
C VAL A 214 -19.06 -27.38 6.80
N THR A 215 -18.37 -28.31 6.14
CA THR A 215 -17.00 -28.74 6.53
C THR A 215 -15.94 -27.67 6.30
N THR A 216 -16.17 -26.71 5.40
CA THR A 216 -15.20 -25.70 4.99
C THR A 216 -14.94 -24.63 6.07
N VAL A 217 -15.91 -24.35 6.94
CA VAL A 217 -15.78 -23.34 8.01
C VAL A 217 -14.85 -23.83 9.12
N VAL A 218 -15.02 -25.07 9.58
CA VAL A 218 -14.22 -25.65 10.68
C VAL A 218 -12.75 -25.83 10.27
N ARG A 219 -12.48 -26.18 9.01
CA ARG A 219 -11.12 -26.47 8.51
C ARG A 219 -10.19 -25.24 8.42
N ARG A 220 -10.69 -24.03 8.68
CA ARG A 220 -9.95 -22.75 8.58
C ARG A 220 -9.22 -22.29 9.84
N VAL A 221 -9.43 -22.94 11.00
CA VAL A 221 -8.98 -22.41 12.30
C VAL A 221 -7.74 -23.14 12.86
N LEU A 222 -7.46 -24.37 12.40
CA LEU A 222 -6.32 -25.18 12.83
C LEU A 222 -5.09 -24.98 11.92
N PRO A 223 -3.87 -24.85 12.48
CA PRO A 223 -2.64 -24.88 11.70
C PRO A 223 -2.42 -26.31 11.17
N GLN A 224 -2.66 -26.52 9.88
CA GLN A 224 -2.38 -27.81 9.25
C GLN A 224 -0.86 -28.01 9.17
N ARG A 225 -0.37 -29.17 9.64
CA ARG A 225 1.04 -29.57 9.47
C ARG A 225 1.45 -29.51 8.00
N ALA A 226 2.75 -29.30 7.77
CA ALA A 226 3.36 -29.44 6.44
C ALA A 226 3.01 -30.82 5.84
N VAL A 227 2.87 -30.87 4.52
CA VAL A 227 2.60 -32.13 3.82
C VAL A 227 3.87 -32.98 3.91
N THR A 228 3.76 -34.17 4.50
CA THR A 228 4.87 -35.14 4.50
C THR A 228 5.23 -35.45 3.04
N PRO A 229 6.52 -35.41 2.65
CA PRO A 229 6.91 -35.71 1.27
C PRO A 229 6.38 -37.09 0.85
N PRO A 230 5.82 -37.24 -0.37
CA PRO A 230 5.50 -38.55 -0.93
C PRO A 230 6.74 -39.45 -0.98
N ALA A 231 6.55 -40.76 -0.83
CA ALA A 231 7.66 -41.71 -0.97
C ALA A 231 8.23 -41.64 -2.40
N GLY A 232 9.54 -41.43 -2.53
CA GLY A 232 10.21 -41.23 -3.81
C GLY A 232 10.11 -39.83 -4.41
N ALA A 233 9.58 -38.83 -3.69
CA ALA A 233 9.54 -37.44 -4.16
C ALA A 233 10.82 -36.66 -3.85
N VAL A 234 11.32 -35.91 -4.83
CA VAL A 234 12.39 -34.92 -4.67
C VAL A 234 11.81 -33.59 -4.19
N SER A 235 12.48 -32.96 -3.22
CA SER A 235 12.13 -31.65 -2.69
C SER A 235 12.75 -30.52 -3.50
N ILE A 236 11.95 -29.50 -3.84
CA ILE A 236 12.39 -28.26 -4.50
C ILE A 236 12.24 -27.11 -3.50
N GLY A 237 13.25 -26.26 -3.31
CA GLY A 237 13.14 -25.10 -2.41
C GLY A 237 14.46 -24.42 -2.06
N ARG A 238 14.40 -23.39 -1.20
CA ARG A 238 15.59 -22.59 -0.83
C ARG A 238 16.54 -23.26 0.17
N ALA A 239 16.13 -24.32 0.86
CA ALA A 239 17.04 -24.96 1.80
C ALA A 239 18.11 -25.77 1.05
N SER A 240 19.36 -25.72 1.51
CA SER A 240 20.47 -26.51 0.93
C SER A 240 20.24 -28.03 0.98
N GLN A 241 19.32 -28.49 1.84
CA GLN A 241 18.83 -29.87 1.94
C GLN A 241 17.70 -30.22 0.95
N SER A 242 17.39 -29.34 -0.02
CA SER A 242 16.45 -29.62 -1.11
C SER A 242 17.17 -30.33 -2.26
N GLY A 243 16.55 -31.37 -2.84
CA GLY A 243 17.11 -32.08 -3.99
C GLY A 243 17.19 -31.24 -5.27
N ILE A 244 16.40 -30.16 -5.36
CA ILE A 244 16.65 -29.03 -6.26
C ILE A 244 16.67 -27.76 -5.41
N VAL A 245 17.84 -27.13 -5.30
CA VAL A 245 18.03 -25.89 -4.53
C VAL A 245 17.70 -24.68 -5.41
N VAL A 246 16.75 -23.86 -4.96
CA VAL A 246 16.35 -22.60 -5.60
C VAL A 246 16.81 -21.44 -4.72
N PRO A 247 17.91 -20.72 -5.04
CA PRO A 247 18.58 -19.77 -4.14
C PRO A 247 17.85 -18.42 -3.98
N ASP A 248 16.54 -18.39 -4.14
CA ASP A 248 15.69 -17.20 -4.20
C ASP A 248 14.98 -16.92 -2.86
N ALA A 249 15.13 -15.71 -2.32
CA ALA A 249 14.48 -15.27 -1.08
C ALA A 249 12.94 -15.39 -1.07
N LEU A 250 12.30 -15.44 -2.25
CA LEU A 250 10.86 -15.66 -2.45
C LEU A 250 10.48 -17.15 -2.49
N ALA A 251 11.44 -18.05 -2.61
CA ALA A 251 11.20 -19.48 -2.47
C ALA A 251 11.14 -19.88 -1.00
N SER A 252 10.07 -20.59 -0.62
CA SER A 252 10.01 -21.32 0.64
C SER A 252 11.12 -22.38 0.72
N ARG A 253 11.57 -22.67 1.95
CA ARG A 253 12.63 -23.63 2.28
C ARG A 253 12.38 -25.02 1.69
N THR A 254 11.12 -25.43 1.64
CA THR A 254 10.63 -26.58 0.86
C THR A 254 9.37 -26.13 0.14
N HIS A 255 9.53 -25.69 -1.11
CA HIS A 255 8.51 -25.01 -1.91
C HIS A 255 7.57 -26.00 -2.62
N ALA A 256 8.13 -27.03 -3.24
CA ALA A 256 7.39 -28.02 -4.02
C ALA A 256 8.01 -29.42 -3.89
N PHE A 257 7.28 -30.42 -4.37
CA PHE A 257 7.74 -31.81 -4.50
C PHE A 257 7.58 -32.29 -5.94
N LEU A 258 8.62 -32.90 -6.51
CA LEU A 258 8.60 -33.57 -7.80
C LEU A 258 8.51 -35.08 -7.58
N THR A 259 7.47 -35.73 -8.10
CA THR A 259 7.18 -37.15 -7.87
C THR A 259 7.00 -37.88 -9.20
N ALA A 260 7.66 -39.02 -9.40
CA ALA A 260 7.40 -39.85 -10.59
C ALA A 260 6.08 -40.63 -10.43
N THR A 261 5.09 -40.35 -11.26
CA THR A 261 3.82 -41.09 -11.32
C THR A 261 3.75 -42.00 -12.55
N PRO A 262 2.81 -42.96 -12.62
CA PRO A 262 2.59 -43.76 -13.83
C PRO A 262 2.17 -42.94 -15.06
N ALA A 263 1.60 -41.75 -14.86
CA ALA A 263 1.19 -40.85 -15.94
C ALA A 263 2.30 -39.87 -16.39
N GLY A 264 3.42 -39.82 -15.67
CA GLY A 264 4.50 -38.84 -15.89
C GLY A 264 5.02 -38.24 -14.57
N PRO A 265 6.05 -37.40 -14.63
CA PRO A 265 6.49 -36.62 -13.47
C PRO A 265 5.41 -35.59 -13.08
N GLU A 266 4.96 -35.65 -11.82
CA GLU A 266 4.04 -34.66 -11.23
C GLU A 266 4.82 -33.71 -10.33
N ILE A 267 4.68 -32.40 -10.54
CA ILE A 267 5.09 -31.38 -9.58
C ILE A 267 3.90 -30.98 -8.70
N ARG A 268 4.14 -30.83 -7.40
CA ARG A 268 3.13 -30.48 -6.41
C ARG A 268 3.58 -29.36 -5.49
N ASP A 269 2.77 -28.31 -5.35
CA ASP A 269 3.04 -27.18 -4.47
C ASP A 269 2.88 -27.59 -3.00
N ASN A 270 3.87 -27.30 -2.14
CA ASN A 270 3.84 -27.63 -0.72
C ASN A 270 3.06 -26.56 0.11
N ARG A 271 2.02 -25.96 -0.48
CA ARG A 271 1.32 -24.77 0.03
C ARG A 271 2.31 -23.62 0.28
N SER A 272 3.17 -23.38 -0.70
CA SER A 272 4.29 -22.46 -0.62
C SER A 272 3.85 -21.01 -0.40
N GLY A 273 4.76 -20.19 0.15
CA GLY A 273 4.46 -18.79 0.47
C GLY A 273 4.04 -17.93 -0.72
N ASN A 274 4.53 -18.25 -1.92
CA ASN A 274 4.28 -17.51 -3.17
C ASN A 274 3.54 -18.31 -4.26
N GLY A 275 3.49 -19.64 -4.16
CA GLY A 275 2.92 -20.52 -5.17
C GLY A 275 3.94 -20.97 -6.22
N THR A 276 3.85 -22.25 -6.57
CA THR A 276 4.44 -22.82 -7.78
C THR A 276 3.57 -22.47 -8.99
N PHE A 277 4.17 -22.09 -10.11
CA PHE A 277 3.48 -21.88 -11.38
C PHE A 277 4.10 -22.77 -12.46
N VAL A 278 3.30 -23.19 -13.44
CA VAL A 278 3.75 -23.92 -14.64
C VAL A 278 3.16 -23.21 -15.84
N ASN A 279 4.00 -22.78 -16.79
CA ASN A 279 3.62 -22.00 -17.98
C ASN A 279 2.68 -20.83 -17.61
N GLY A 280 3.13 -19.97 -16.69
CA GLY A 280 2.37 -18.82 -16.16
C GLY A 280 1.20 -19.15 -15.21
N ARG A 281 0.71 -20.39 -15.19
CA ARG A 281 -0.49 -20.79 -14.44
C ARG A 281 -0.11 -21.28 -13.06
N ARG A 282 -0.69 -20.70 -11.99
CA ARG A 282 -0.48 -21.16 -10.61
C ARG A 282 -1.12 -22.53 -10.39
N ILE A 283 -0.36 -23.51 -9.90
CA ILE A 283 -0.82 -24.89 -9.70
C ILE A 283 -0.90 -25.28 -8.22
N GLU A 284 -1.66 -26.34 -7.92
CA GLU A 284 -1.51 -27.12 -6.68
C GLU A 284 -0.84 -28.47 -6.96
N ALA A 285 -1.14 -29.09 -8.09
CA ALA A 285 -0.42 -30.19 -8.72
C ALA A 285 -0.49 -30.06 -10.26
N ALA A 286 0.52 -30.55 -10.98
CA ALA A 286 0.54 -30.63 -12.44
C ALA A 286 1.48 -31.74 -12.94
N LEU A 287 1.12 -32.43 -14.03
CA LEU A 287 2.03 -33.29 -14.77
C LEU A 287 2.92 -32.43 -15.67
N LEU A 288 4.23 -32.71 -15.71
CA LEU A 288 5.21 -32.00 -16.51
C LEU A 288 5.51 -32.73 -17.82
N HIS A 289 5.59 -31.97 -18.91
CA HIS A 289 5.89 -32.38 -20.27
C HIS A 289 7.17 -31.69 -20.74
N ALA A 290 7.88 -32.29 -21.71
CA ALA A 290 9.11 -31.70 -22.24
C ALA A 290 8.83 -30.30 -22.83
N GLY A 291 9.53 -29.29 -22.33
CA GLY A 291 9.31 -27.87 -22.63
C GLY A 291 8.55 -27.08 -21.57
N ASP A 292 7.93 -27.72 -20.56
CA ASP A 292 7.23 -27.00 -19.48
C ASP A 292 8.21 -26.17 -18.63
N VAL A 293 7.82 -24.93 -18.35
CA VAL A 293 8.56 -23.98 -17.50
C VAL A 293 7.89 -23.89 -16.13
N VAL A 294 8.62 -24.29 -15.09
CA VAL A 294 8.23 -24.22 -13.69
C VAL A 294 8.80 -22.95 -13.06
N THR A 295 7.93 -21.98 -12.78
CA THR A 295 8.30 -20.72 -12.13
C THR A 295 8.18 -20.83 -10.61
N ILE A 296 9.28 -20.54 -9.91
CA ILE A 296 9.38 -20.49 -8.44
C ILE A 296 10.02 -19.14 -8.06
N GLY A 297 9.18 -18.16 -7.74
CA GLY A 297 9.62 -16.79 -7.48
C GLY A 297 10.20 -16.13 -8.74
N ASN A 298 11.40 -15.59 -8.60
CA ASN A 298 12.19 -14.97 -9.67
C ASN A 298 13.06 -16.00 -10.42
N THR A 299 13.03 -17.27 -10.04
CA THR A 299 13.71 -18.38 -10.75
C THR A 299 12.74 -19.16 -11.62
N ASP A 300 13.16 -19.52 -12.83
CA ASP A 300 12.47 -20.51 -13.68
C ASP A 300 13.29 -21.79 -13.81
N LEU A 301 12.61 -22.92 -13.87
CA LEU A 301 13.19 -24.24 -14.14
C LEU A 301 12.54 -24.80 -15.40
N VAL A 302 13.33 -25.27 -16.37
CA VAL A 302 12.81 -25.92 -17.59
C VAL A 302 12.84 -27.44 -17.42
N PHE A 303 11.76 -28.10 -17.82
CA PHE A 303 11.70 -29.56 -17.86
C PHE A 303 12.03 -30.10 -19.26
N ASP A 304 13.15 -30.83 -19.43
CA ASP A 304 13.57 -31.35 -20.75
C ASP A 304 12.86 -32.66 -21.16
N GLY A 305 11.97 -33.18 -20.32
CA GLY A 305 11.34 -34.51 -20.46
C GLY A 305 12.01 -35.61 -19.63
N THR A 306 13.26 -35.38 -19.22
CA THR A 306 14.04 -36.27 -18.35
C THR A 306 14.65 -35.58 -17.14
N THR A 307 14.92 -34.27 -17.18
CA THR A 307 15.48 -33.49 -16.07
C THR A 307 14.78 -32.15 -15.87
N LEU A 308 14.79 -31.64 -14.64
CA LEU A 308 14.32 -30.30 -14.28
C LEU A 308 15.53 -29.48 -13.83
N ALA A 309 15.93 -28.50 -14.63
CA ALA A 309 17.12 -27.68 -14.41
C ALA A 309 16.77 -26.18 -14.43
N VAL A 310 17.59 -25.33 -13.81
CA VAL A 310 17.40 -23.86 -13.85
C VAL A 310 17.49 -23.37 -15.29
N ARG A 311 16.55 -22.51 -15.70
CA ARG A 311 16.64 -21.78 -16.97
C ARG A 311 17.83 -20.81 -16.88
N GLU A 312 18.92 -21.12 -17.56
CA GLU A 312 20.00 -20.13 -17.73
C GLU A 312 19.43 -18.91 -18.49
N SER A 313 19.62 -17.72 -17.95
CA SER A 313 19.37 -16.47 -18.67
C SER A 313 20.40 -16.36 -19.79
N THR A 314 20.03 -16.83 -20.98
CA THR A 314 20.85 -16.69 -22.19
C THR A 314 21.09 -15.22 -22.50
N ALA A 315 22.07 -14.92 -23.37
CA ALA A 315 22.26 -13.57 -23.90
C ALA A 315 21.01 -13.03 -24.66
N ASP A 316 20.11 -13.94 -25.06
CA ASP A 316 18.81 -13.67 -25.68
C ASP A 316 17.64 -13.57 -24.68
N SER A 317 17.90 -13.59 -23.36
CA SER A 317 16.88 -13.30 -22.35
C SER A 317 16.33 -11.88 -22.56
N ALA A 318 15.05 -11.79 -22.93
CA ALA A 318 14.53 -10.66 -23.70
C ALA A 318 14.42 -9.32 -22.94
N GLY A 319 14.79 -9.30 -21.65
CA GLY A 319 14.59 -8.14 -20.77
C GLY A 319 13.12 -7.77 -20.70
N ILE A 320 12.79 -6.49 -20.86
CA ILE A 320 11.41 -6.04 -21.14
C ILE A 320 11.26 -5.67 -22.62
N GLY A 321 10.24 -6.26 -23.25
CA GLY A 321 9.79 -5.93 -24.60
C GLY A 321 8.43 -5.23 -24.57
N CYS A 322 8.34 -4.09 -25.21
CA CYS A 322 7.11 -3.32 -25.40
C CYS A 322 6.85 -3.28 -26.92
N TYR A 323 5.69 -3.76 -27.38
CA TYR A 323 5.38 -3.83 -28.81
C TYR A 323 3.98 -3.31 -29.11
N ARG A 324 3.91 -2.25 -29.91
CA ARG A 324 2.71 -1.55 -30.38
C ARG A 324 1.71 -1.18 -29.27
N VAL A 325 2.24 -0.87 -28.09
CA VAL A 325 1.46 -0.60 -26.89
C VAL A 325 0.67 0.69 -27.05
N GLY A 326 -0.65 0.56 -27.03
CA GLY A 326 -1.59 1.66 -26.95
C GLY A 326 -2.48 1.52 -25.72
N LEU A 327 -2.90 2.65 -25.15
CA LEU A 327 -3.83 2.68 -24.03
C LEU A 327 -4.88 3.76 -24.26
N THR A 328 -6.14 3.34 -24.27
CA THR A 328 -7.31 4.22 -24.34
C THR A 328 -8.07 4.15 -23.03
N VAL A 329 -8.46 5.30 -22.48
CA VAL A 329 -9.21 5.44 -21.23
C VAL A 329 -10.50 6.22 -21.50
N ASP A 330 -11.52 5.96 -20.68
CA ASP A 330 -12.81 6.66 -20.54
C ASP A 330 -13.20 7.62 -21.70
N ASP A 331 -14.14 7.16 -22.52
CA ASP A 331 -14.68 7.83 -23.71
C ASP A 331 -13.62 8.20 -24.78
N ASP A 332 -12.86 7.16 -25.16
CA ASP A 332 -11.94 7.05 -26.32
C ASP A 332 -10.65 7.90 -26.29
N LYS A 333 -10.32 8.52 -25.15
CA LYS A 333 -9.08 9.30 -24.97
C LYS A 333 -7.84 8.40 -24.98
N ARG A 334 -7.06 8.46 -26.07
CA ARG A 334 -5.74 7.79 -26.20
C ARG A 334 -4.70 8.48 -25.31
N LEU A 335 -4.00 7.70 -24.50
CA LEU A 335 -2.92 8.13 -23.59
C LEU A 335 -1.54 7.55 -23.97
N LEU A 336 -1.52 6.52 -24.82
CA LEU A 336 -0.35 5.92 -25.46
C LEU A 336 -0.77 5.44 -26.85
N GLU A 337 0.11 5.57 -27.84
CA GLU A 337 -0.14 5.15 -29.23
C GLU A 337 1.14 4.56 -29.85
N ASP A 338 1.05 3.30 -30.30
CA ASP A 338 2.11 2.50 -30.92
C ASP A 338 3.50 2.60 -30.24
N VAL A 339 3.52 2.49 -28.90
CA VAL A 339 4.78 2.48 -28.16
C VAL A 339 5.52 1.15 -28.36
N SER A 340 6.72 1.22 -28.90
CA SER A 340 7.54 0.05 -29.27
C SER A 340 9.00 0.25 -28.91
N PHE A 341 9.51 -0.51 -27.94
CA PHE A 341 10.93 -0.54 -27.55
C PHE A 341 11.30 -1.85 -26.83
N THR A 342 12.60 -2.16 -26.75
CA THR A 342 13.12 -3.21 -25.86
C THR A 342 14.20 -2.63 -24.95
N ALA A 343 14.32 -3.15 -23.72
CA ALA A 343 15.41 -2.84 -22.79
C ALA A 343 15.91 -4.15 -22.17
N ARG A 344 17.21 -4.43 -22.31
CA ARG A 344 17.82 -5.75 -22.06
C ARG A 344 18.32 -5.90 -20.62
N PRO A 345 18.58 -7.12 -20.12
CA PRO A 345 19.33 -7.30 -18.88
C PRO A 345 20.68 -6.56 -18.98
N GLY A 346 21.07 -5.86 -17.91
CA GLY A 346 22.26 -5.00 -17.91
C GLY A 346 22.02 -3.55 -18.32
N THR A 347 20.87 -3.19 -18.90
CA THR A 347 20.64 -1.83 -19.43
C THR A 347 19.93 -0.90 -18.47
N LEU A 348 20.41 0.34 -18.41
CA LEU A 348 19.74 1.52 -17.86
C LEU A 348 19.10 2.31 -19.00
N THR A 349 17.77 2.28 -19.08
CA THR A 349 16.97 2.96 -20.12
C THR A 349 16.27 4.18 -19.52
N ALA A 350 16.56 5.38 -20.04
CA ALA A 350 15.85 6.60 -19.68
C ALA A 350 14.55 6.75 -20.48
N VAL A 351 13.46 7.17 -19.85
CA VAL A 351 12.21 7.55 -20.51
C VAL A 351 12.02 9.05 -20.33
N ILE A 352 12.03 9.78 -21.45
CA ILE A 352 11.99 11.25 -21.50
C ILE A 352 10.93 11.74 -22.50
N GLY A 353 10.71 13.05 -22.53
CA GLY A 353 9.70 13.71 -23.36
C GLY A 353 9.05 14.88 -22.59
N PRO A 354 8.28 15.75 -23.26
CA PRO A 354 7.61 16.89 -22.63
C PRO A 354 6.55 16.46 -21.60
N SER A 355 5.88 17.45 -20.98
CA SER A 355 4.66 17.17 -20.21
C SER A 355 3.58 16.56 -21.12
N GLY A 356 2.59 15.86 -20.54
CA GLY A 356 1.52 15.20 -21.29
C GLY A 356 1.93 13.97 -22.14
N ALA A 357 3.22 13.79 -22.48
CA ALA A 357 3.75 12.74 -23.37
C ALA A 357 3.69 11.29 -22.83
N GLY A 358 2.70 10.93 -22.01
CA GLY A 358 2.42 9.54 -21.62
C GLY A 358 3.44 8.86 -20.68
N LYS A 359 4.57 9.50 -20.30
CA LYS A 359 5.65 8.88 -19.50
C LYS A 359 5.17 8.09 -18.27
N SER A 360 4.42 8.75 -17.38
CA SER A 360 3.86 8.13 -16.17
C SER A 360 2.71 7.15 -16.45
N THR A 361 2.14 7.16 -17.66
CA THR A 361 1.18 6.16 -18.14
C THR A 361 1.91 4.90 -18.60
N LEU A 362 3.00 5.05 -19.37
CA LEU A 362 3.81 3.95 -19.88
C LEU A 362 4.35 3.08 -18.74
N ILE A 363 4.94 3.67 -17.70
CA ILE A 363 5.43 2.89 -16.54
C ILE A 363 4.32 2.15 -15.77
N ARG A 364 3.07 2.64 -15.81
CA ARG A 364 1.92 1.91 -15.22
C ARG A 364 1.53 0.70 -16.06
N VAL A 365 1.75 0.75 -17.38
CA VAL A 365 1.60 -0.40 -18.27
C VAL A 365 2.79 -1.36 -18.08
N LEU A 366 4.04 -0.90 -18.19
CA LEU A 366 5.24 -1.73 -17.98
C LEU A 366 5.29 -2.38 -16.58
N GLY A 367 4.75 -1.72 -15.55
CA GLY A 367 4.59 -2.24 -14.20
C GLY A 367 3.37 -3.14 -13.97
N GLY A 368 2.62 -3.47 -15.02
CA GLY A 368 1.43 -4.35 -15.00
C GLY A 368 0.17 -3.76 -14.34
N GLY A 369 0.19 -2.49 -13.92
CA GLY A 369 -0.92 -1.83 -13.22
C GLY A 369 -2.10 -1.44 -14.13
N ASN A 370 -1.80 -1.01 -15.36
CA ASN A 370 -2.78 -0.78 -16.43
C ASN A 370 -2.57 -1.85 -17.51
N ARG A 371 -3.62 -2.56 -17.93
CA ARG A 371 -3.56 -3.45 -19.11
C ARG A 371 -3.65 -2.58 -20.38
N PRO A 372 -2.82 -2.80 -21.42
CA PRO A 372 -2.91 -2.05 -22.67
C PRO A 372 -4.19 -2.39 -23.43
N THR A 373 -4.65 -1.45 -24.25
CA THR A 373 -5.80 -1.59 -25.16
C THR A 373 -5.38 -2.25 -26.48
N THR A 374 -4.16 -1.97 -26.95
CA THR A 374 -3.52 -2.58 -28.14
C THR A 374 -2.07 -2.93 -27.85
N GLY A 375 -1.52 -3.91 -28.56
CA GLY A 375 -0.15 -4.39 -28.35
C GLY A 375 0.02 -5.17 -27.03
N TRP A 376 1.26 -5.44 -26.66
CA TRP A 376 1.60 -6.19 -25.45
C TRP A 376 2.92 -5.76 -24.82
N VAL A 377 3.09 -6.10 -23.55
CA VAL A 377 4.35 -6.01 -22.82
C VAL A 377 4.77 -7.41 -22.39
N SER A 378 5.99 -7.80 -22.74
CA SER A 378 6.62 -9.04 -22.30
C SER A 378 7.82 -8.78 -21.39
N PHE A 379 8.04 -9.67 -20.42
CA PHE A 379 9.23 -9.68 -19.56
C PHE A 379 9.81 -11.09 -19.48
N ASP A 380 11.06 -11.27 -19.90
CA ASP A 380 11.77 -12.56 -19.99
C ASP A 380 11.01 -13.70 -20.73
N GLY A 381 10.17 -13.29 -21.69
CA GLY A 381 9.31 -14.18 -22.49
C GLY A 381 7.87 -14.34 -21.98
N HIS A 382 7.54 -13.83 -20.80
CA HIS A 382 6.20 -13.90 -20.19
C HIS A 382 5.38 -12.64 -20.49
N ASP A 383 4.05 -12.73 -20.62
CA ASP A 383 3.17 -11.55 -20.77
C ASP A 383 2.93 -10.88 -19.40
N VAL A 384 3.29 -9.60 -19.28
CA VAL A 384 3.23 -8.83 -18.01
C VAL A 384 1.81 -8.73 -17.42
N HIS A 385 0.78 -8.79 -18.26
CA HIS A 385 -0.62 -8.58 -17.89
C HIS A 385 -1.44 -9.88 -17.79
N ALA A 386 -1.08 -10.92 -18.55
CA ALA A 386 -1.65 -12.26 -18.40
C ALA A 386 -1.03 -13.00 -17.21
N GLU A 387 0.29 -12.90 -17.03
CA GLU A 387 1.06 -13.63 -16.01
C GLU A 387 1.43 -12.77 -14.80
N TYR A 388 0.81 -11.60 -14.63
CA TYR A 388 1.10 -10.65 -13.54
C TYR A 388 1.19 -11.30 -12.13
N ALA A 389 0.43 -12.36 -11.89
CA ALA A 389 0.42 -13.09 -10.61
C ALA A 389 1.78 -13.71 -10.21
N SER A 390 2.58 -14.17 -11.18
CA SER A 390 3.97 -14.63 -10.97
C SER A 390 4.96 -13.46 -11.09
N LEU A 391 4.78 -12.59 -12.09
CA LEU A 391 5.74 -11.53 -12.45
C LEU A 391 5.82 -10.38 -11.44
N ARG A 392 4.76 -10.09 -10.68
CA ARG A 392 4.67 -8.99 -9.68
C ARG A 392 5.75 -8.97 -8.57
N SER A 393 6.63 -9.97 -8.51
CA SER A 393 7.78 -10.02 -7.59
C SER A 393 9.15 -9.87 -8.28
N ARG A 394 9.18 -10.10 -9.60
CA ARG A 394 10.30 -9.83 -10.50
C ARG A 394 10.34 -8.35 -10.94
N ILE A 395 9.20 -7.68 -10.91
CA ILE A 395 9.03 -6.26 -11.28
C ILE A 395 8.91 -5.42 -10.00
N GLY A 396 9.90 -4.57 -9.73
CA GLY A 396 9.85 -3.54 -8.69
C GLY A 396 9.51 -2.18 -9.27
N VAL A 397 8.56 -1.46 -8.68
CA VAL A 397 8.16 -0.11 -9.12
C VAL A 397 8.37 0.91 -8.00
N VAL A 398 9.16 1.93 -8.25
CA VAL A 398 9.50 3.01 -7.32
C VAL A 398 8.81 4.30 -7.80
N PRO A 399 7.79 4.82 -7.08
CA PRO A 399 7.10 6.04 -7.49
C PRO A 399 7.96 7.31 -7.27
N GLN A 400 7.47 8.44 -7.78
CA GLN A 400 8.03 9.79 -7.57
C GLN A 400 8.13 10.10 -6.06
N ASP A 401 7.03 9.98 -5.32
CA ASP A 401 6.99 10.15 -3.87
C ASP A 401 7.80 9.11 -3.07
N ASP A 402 8.43 9.55 -1.98
CA ASP A 402 9.01 8.68 -0.94
C ASP A 402 7.90 7.99 -0.10
N VAL A 403 7.19 7.03 -0.69
CA VAL A 403 6.09 6.28 -0.04
C VAL A 403 6.63 5.27 1.00
N VAL A 404 7.11 5.79 2.14
CA VAL A 404 7.72 5.05 3.26
C VAL A 404 7.33 5.63 4.62
N HIS A 405 7.36 4.80 5.68
CA HIS A 405 7.06 5.23 7.05
C HIS A 405 8.19 6.07 7.66
N ARG A 406 8.16 7.40 7.46
CA ARG A 406 9.24 8.34 7.80
C ARG A 406 9.66 8.34 9.29
N GLN A 407 8.75 8.01 10.20
CA GLN A 407 8.98 7.96 11.65
C GLN A 407 9.84 6.74 12.10
N LEU A 408 9.99 5.73 11.25
CA LEU A 408 10.77 4.52 11.55
C LEU A 408 12.25 4.71 11.21
N THR A 409 13.12 3.87 11.81
CA THR A 409 14.50 3.74 11.34
C THR A 409 14.56 2.90 10.07
N VAL A 410 15.58 3.11 9.23
CA VAL A 410 15.72 2.43 7.93
C VAL A 410 15.61 0.91 8.09
N LYS A 411 16.36 0.33 9.05
CA LYS A 411 16.30 -1.10 9.34
C LYS A 411 14.89 -1.57 9.70
N ARG A 412 14.14 -0.79 10.50
CA ARG A 412 12.78 -1.17 10.94
C ARG A 412 11.78 -1.13 9.79
N ALA A 413 11.88 -0.14 8.90
CA ALA A 413 11.04 -0.09 7.70
C ALA A 413 11.29 -1.31 6.80
N LEU A 414 12.55 -1.62 6.51
CA LEU A 414 12.95 -2.79 5.73
C LEU A 414 12.58 -4.13 6.43
N ASP A 415 12.75 -4.23 7.75
CA ASP A 415 12.33 -5.41 8.54
C ASP A 415 10.83 -5.69 8.40
N TYR A 416 9.98 -4.65 8.51
CA TYR A 416 8.53 -4.81 8.38
C TYR A 416 8.12 -5.14 6.94
N ALA A 417 8.70 -4.46 5.95
CA ALA A 417 8.44 -4.74 4.54
C ALA A 417 8.85 -6.18 4.20
N ALA A 418 10.02 -6.64 4.67
CA ALA A 418 10.48 -8.01 4.45
C ALA A 418 9.67 -9.05 5.25
N GLU A 419 9.15 -8.74 6.44
CA GLU A 419 8.19 -9.63 7.15
C GLU A 419 6.87 -9.84 6.38
N LEU A 420 6.45 -8.86 5.56
CA LEU A 420 5.23 -8.90 4.74
C LEU A 420 5.46 -9.46 3.33
N ARG A 421 6.59 -9.13 2.69
CA ARG A 421 6.94 -9.51 1.31
C ARG A 421 7.60 -10.88 1.17
N LEU A 422 8.41 -11.32 2.16
CA LEU A 422 9.10 -12.61 2.10
C LEU A 422 8.23 -13.76 2.64
N PRO A 423 8.48 -15.02 2.22
CA PRO A 423 7.75 -16.20 2.65
C PRO A 423 7.57 -16.34 4.17
N SER A 424 6.52 -17.06 4.55
CA SER A 424 6.15 -17.19 5.97
C SER A 424 7.14 -18.04 6.79
N ASP A 425 7.96 -18.84 6.12
CA ASP A 425 9.00 -19.73 6.64
C ASP A 425 10.42 -19.13 6.58
N THR A 426 10.58 -17.92 6.05
CA THR A 426 11.84 -17.16 6.11
C THR A 426 12.16 -16.79 7.56
N THR A 427 13.33 -17.21 8.05
CA THR A 427 13.73 -17.00 9.46
C THR A 427 14.07 -15.54 9.76
N LYS A 428 14.27 -15.20 11.04
CA LYS A 428 14.79 -13.88 11.41
C LYS A 428 16.18 -13.65 10.80
N ALA A 429 17.08 -14.64 10.88
CA ALA A 429 18.44 -14.53 10.36
C ALA A 429 18.46 -14.37 8.82
N ASP A 430 17.67 -15.19 8.11
CA ASP A 430 17.48 -15.09 6.65
C ASP A 430 17.07 -13.66 6.25
N ARG A 431 16.10 -13.08 7.00
CA ARG A 431 15.59 -11.73 6.74
C ARG A 431 16.60 -10.64 7.11
N ASP A 432 17.26 -10.74 8.27
CA ASP A 432 18.31 -9.81 8.67
C ASP A 432 19.47 -9.80 7.65
N ALA A 433 19.78 -10.95 7.03
CA ALA A 433 20.75 -11.06 5.94
C ALA A 433 20.27 -10.39 4.64
N VAL A 434 19.03 -10.63 4.21
CA VAL A 434 18.42 -9.93 3.03
C VAL A 434 18.41 -8.41 3.24
N VAL A 435 18.00 -7.94 4.43
CA VAL A 435 17.98 -6.51 4.76
C VAL A 435 19.39 -5.92 4.80
N THR A 436 20.38 -6.66 5.30
CA THR A 436 21.79 -6.20 5.34
C THR A 436 22.35 -6.10 3.92
N ARG A 437 22.22 -7.14 3.09
CA ARG A 437 22.64 -7.10 1.66
C ARG A 437 22.06 -5.89 0.92
N VAL A 438 20.77 -5.61 1.08
CA VAL A 438 20.10 -4.48 0.40
C VAL A 438 20.55 -3.12 0.97
N LEU A 439 20.97 -3.05 2.24
CA LEU A 439 21.59 -1.84 2.80
C LEU A 439 23.00 -1.63 2.23
N ASP A 440 23.80 -2.70 2.11
CA ASP A 440 25.16 -2.63 1.59
C ASP A 440 25.17 -2.28 0.09
N GLU A 441 24.31 -2.94 -0.70
CA GLU A 441 24.11 -2.72 -2.15
C GLU A 441 23.71 -1.26 -2.51
N LEU A 442 23.14 -0.52 -1.56
CA LEU A 442 22.70 0.87 -1.73
C LEU A 442 23.51 1.87 -0.88
N GLU A 443 24.59 1.43 -0.24
CA GLU A 443 25.48 2.20 0.66
C GLU A 443 24.75 2.83 1.88
N LEU A 444 23.62 2.25 2.28
CA LEU A 444 22.77 2.71 3.38
C LEU A 444 23.17 2.16 4.76
N THR A 445 24.20 1.32 4.84
CA THR A 445 24.58 0.61 6.07
C THR A 445 24.95 1.56 7.22
N GLY A 446 25.64 2.68 6.94
CA GLY A 446 25.91 3.75 7.91
C GLY A 446 24.68 4.60 8.30
N HIS A 447 23.52 4.32 7.70
CA HIS A 447 22.24 5.01 7.94
C HIS A 447 21.15 4.06 8.50
N ARG A 448 21.46 2.76 8.63
CA ARG A 448 20.61 1.67 9.14
C ARG A 448 19.68 2.05 10.31
N ASP A 449 20.24 2.69 11.34
CA ASP A 449 19.54 2.98 12.59
C ASP A 449 19.12 4.46 12.74
N LYS A 450 19.35 5.29 11.71
CA LYS A 450 18.80 6.65 11.62
C LYS A 450 17.32 6.60 11.26
N ARG A 451 16.52 7.58 11.72
CA ARG A 451 15.11 7.74 11.31
C ARG A 451 15.04 8.23 9.86
N ILE A 452 14.06 7.76 9.09
CA ILE A 452 13.91 8.11 7.68
C ILE A 452 13.58 9.61 7.48
N ASP A 453 12.88 10.23 8.42
CA ASP A 453 12.66 11.69 8.44
C ASP A 453 13.95 12.52 8.59
N THR A 454 15.02 11.98 9.18
CA THR A 454 16.34 12.65 9.34
C THR A 454 17.31 12.45 8.16
N LEU A 455 16.89 11.80 7.09
CA LEU A 455 17.74 11.52 5.91
C LEU A 455 17.64 12.61 4.84
N SER A 456 18.74 12.83 4.10
CA SER A 456 18.74 13.70 2.91
C SER A 456 17.84 13.17 1.79
N GLY A 457 17.47 14.01 0.82
CA GLY A 457 16.58 13.63 -0.28
C GLY A 457 17.03 12.36 -1.01
N GLY A 458 18.26 12.36 -1.52
CA GLY A 458 18.86 11.20 -2.18
C GLY A 458 18.88 9.97 -1.28
N GLN A 459 19.26 10.10 0.00
CA GLN A 459 19.26 8.99 0.96
C GLN A 459 17.86 8.39 1.17
N ARG A 460 16.80 9.20 1.20
CA ARG A 460 15.43 8.69 1.28
C ARG A 460 15.01 8.00 -0.02
N LYS A 461 15.33 8.53 -1.21
CA LYS A 461 15.04 7.83 -2.46
C LYS A 461 15.77 6.48 -2.53
N ARG A 462 17.02 6.38 -2.03
CA ARG A 462 17.70 5.07 -1.87
C ARG A 462 16.92 4.12 -0.96
N VAL A 463 16.32 4.60 0.14
CA VAL A 463 15.42 3.77 0.99
C VAL A 463 14.14 3.38 0.25
N SER A 464 13.57 4.26 -0.57
CA SER A 464 12.40 3.97 -1.41
C SER A 464 12.68 2.90 -2.47
N VAL A 465 13.92 2.82 -2.99
CA VAL A 465 14.44 1.74 -3.85
C VAL A 465 14.71 0.46 -3.03
N ALA A 466 15.35 0.58 -1.85
CA ALA A 466 15.65 -0.53 -0.95
C ALA A 466 14.40 -1.36 -0.62
N MET A 467 13.26 -0.69 -0.41
CA MET A 467 11.96 -1.33 -0.14
C MET A 467 11.47 -2.26 -1.26
N GLU A 468 11.86 -2.01 -2.52
CA GLU A 468 11.58 -2.91 -3.65
C GLU A 468 12.66 -3.99 -3.80
N LEU A 469 13.94 -3.66 -3.59
CA LEU A 469 15.05 -4.63 -3.70
C LEU A 469 15.01 -5.78 -2.67
N LEU A 470 14.16 -5.67 -1.64
CA LEU A 470 13.88 -6.76 -0.68
C LEU A 470 13.37 -8.05 -1.35
N THR A 471 12.70 -7.98 -2.51
CA THR A 471 12.24 -9.16 -3.27
C THR A 471 13.18 -9.57 -4.39
N GLY A 472 14.36 -8.94 -4.51
CA GLY A 472 15.33 -9.20 -5.58
C GLY A 472 14.77 -9.08 -7.00
N PRO A 473 14.01 -8.01 -7.35
CA PRO A 473 13.43 -7.85 -8.68
C PRO A 473 14.53 -7.76 -9.75
N LEU A 474 14.21 -8.32 -10.92
CA LEU A 474 15.05 -8.34 -12.12
C LEU A 474 14.78 -7.13 -13.03
N LEU A 475 13.55 -6.60 -12.99
CA LEU A 475 13.15 -5.32 -13.60
C LEU A 475 12.88 -4.30 -12.50
N LEU A 476 13.55 -3.15 -12.56
CA LEU A 476 13.32 -2.02 -11.66
C LEU A 476 12.86 -0.80 -12.47
N ILE A 477 11.63 -0.35 -12.25
CA ILE A 477 11.05 0.83 -12.88
C ILE A 477 11.01 1.96 -11.85
N LEU A 478 11.52 3.14 -12.20
CA LEU A 478 11.55 4.32 -11.34
C LEU A 478 10.85 5.51 -12.01
N ASP A 479 9.88 6.07 -11.31
CA ASP A 479 9.25 7.34 -11.64
C ASP A 479 10.02 8.45 -10.90
N GLU A 480 10.57 9.40 -11.67
CA GLU A 480 11.31 10.58 -11.19
C GLU A 480 12.20 10.34 -9.95
N PRO A 481 13.28 9.53 -10.05
CA PRO A 481 14.14 9.23 -8.90
C PRO A 481 15.04 10.38 -8.45
N THR A 482 15.15 11.43 -9.25
CA THR A 482 16.09 12.56 -9.09
C THR A 482 15.39 13.91 -8.88
N SER A 483 14.06 13.93 -8.95
CA SER A 483 13.25 15.14 -8.79
C SER A 483 13.32 15.69 -7.37
N GLY A 484 13.43 17.02 -7.24
CA GLY A 484 13.61 17.71 -5.96
C GLY A 484 14.95 17.44 -5.24
N LEU A 485 15.96 16.91 -5.94
CA LEU A 485 17.32 16.73 -5.41
C LEU A 485 18.26 17.85 -5.89
N ASP A 486 19.31 18.12 -5.13
CA ASP A 486 20.46 18.89 -5.62
C ASP A 486 21.28 18.08 -6.65
N PRO A 487 22.03 18.73 -7.56
CA PRO A 487 22.77 18.03 -8.62
C PRO A 487 23.80 16.99 -8.12
N ALA A 488 24.32 17.14 -6.89
CA ALA A 488 25.27 16.18 -6.33
C ALA A 488 24.58 14.91 -5.80
N LEU A 489 23.35 15.02 -5.28
CA LEU A 489 22.51 13.87 -4.95
C LEU A 489 21.84 13.24 -6.18
N ASP A 490 21.45 14.01 -7.20
CA ASP A 490 21.00 13.50 -8.51
C ASP A 490 22.05 12.54 -9.10
N ARG A 491 23.29 13.01 -9.30
CA ARG A 491 24.41 12.20 -9.80
C ARG A 491 24.64 10.91 -8.99
N GLN A 492 24.49 10.97 -7.66
CA GLN A 492 24.64 9.79 -6.80
C GLN A 492 23.52 8.76 -7.00
N VAL A 493 22.28 9.21 -7.19
CA VAL A 493 21.16 8.32 -7.49
C VAL A 493 21.34 7.70 -8.88
N MET A 494 21.67 8.49 -9.90
CA MET A 494 21.92 7.96 -11.26
C MET A 494 23.10 6.98 -11.30
N ALA A 495 24.18 7.25 -10.57
CA ALA A 495 25.30 6.32 -10.44
C ALA A 495 24.91 5.01 -9.73
N MET A 496 24.02 5.07 -8.74
CA MET A 496 23.46 3.89 -8.08
C MET A 496 22.59 3.08 -9.03
N LEU A 497 21.74 3.72 -9.84
CA LEU A 497 20.91 3.04 -10.85
C LEU A 497 21.77 2.35 -11.93
N ARG A 498 22.85 2.99 -12.38
CA ARG A 498 23.88 2.38 -13.24
C ARG A 498 24.44 1.11 -12.60
N ARG A 499 24.89 1.15 -11.35
CA ARG A 499 25.39 -0.04 -10.63
C ARG A 499 24.35 -1.16 -10.46
N LEU A 500 23.07 -0.81 -10.28
CA LEU A 500 21.99 -1.80 -10.21
C LEU A 500 21.75 -2.48 -11.56
N ALA A 501 21.93 -1.77 -12.68
CA ALA A 501 21.91 -2.32 -14.03
C ALA A 501 23.17 -3.16 -14.32
N ASP A 502 24.37 -2.67 -13.96
CA ASP A 502 25.64 -3.40 -14.08
C ASP A 502 25.61 -4.78 -13.39
N ALA A 503 24.83 -4.91 -12.32
CA ALA A 503 24.52 -6.17 -11.63
C ALA A 503 23.50 -7.08 -12.38
N GLY A 504 23.31 -6.88 -13.69
CA GLY A 504 22.48 -7.71 -14.58
C GLY A 504 20.99 -7.34 -14.65
N ARG A 505 20.51 -6.31 -13.95
CA ARG A 505 19.09 -5.94 -13.95
C ARG A 505 18.69 -5.13 -15.19
N VAL A 506 17.41 -5.16 -15.51
CA VAL A 506 16.79 -4.15 -16.38
C VAL A 506 16.39 -2.97 -15.51
N VAL A 507 16.86 -1.75 -15.81
CA VAL A 507 16.49 -0.55 -15.06
C VAL A 507 15.88 0.49 -15.98
N VAL A 508 14.61 0.84 -15.75
CA VAL A 508 13.88 1.85 -16.53
C VAL A 508 13.63 3.07 -15.65
N VAL A 509 14.07 4.26 -16.08
CA VAL A 509 13.97 5.50 -15.31
C VAL A 509 13.25 6.60 -16.09
N VAL A 510 12.09 7.04 -15.60
CA VAL A 510 11.48 8.30 -16.06
C VAL A 510 12.25 9.45 -15.44
N THR A 511 12.72 10.39 -16.27
CA THR A 511 13.46 11.56 -15.80
C THR A 511 13.11 12.81 -16.60
N HIS A 512 13.10 13.94 -15.91
CA HIS A 512 13.09 15.29 -16.50
C HIS A 512 14.49 15.94 -16.42
N SER A 513 15.42 15.38 -15.61
CA SER A 513 16.83 15.78 -15.58
C SER A 513 17.57 15.17 -16.78
N LEU A 514 18.03 16.04 -17.67
CA LEU A 514 18.79 15.69 -18.89
C LEU A 514 20.28 15.47 -18.62
N THR A 515 20.78 16.05 -17.52
CA THR A 515 22.20 16.18 -17.14
C THR A 515 22.98 14.86 -17.15
N TYR A 516 22.31 13.76 -16.82
CA TYR A 516 22.92 12.43 -16.65
C TYR A 516 22.44 11.39 -17.67
N LEU A 517 21.78 11.79 -18.76
CA LEU A 517 21.33 10.84 -19.81
C LEU A 517 22.49 10.05 -20.44
N ARG A 518 23.70 10.61 -20.52
CA ARG A 518 24.92 9.91 -20.97
C ARG A 518 25.38 8.77 -20.03
N MET A 519 24.72 8.55 -18.90
CA MET A 519 24.94 7.38 -18.02
C MET A 519 24.01 6.20 -18.34
N CYS A 520 23.01 6.43 -19.20
CA CYS A 520 22.03 5.44 -19.65
C CYS A 520 22.50 4.83 -20.97
N ASP A 521 22.33 3.52 -21.18
CA ASP A 521 22.69 2.87 -22.44
C ASP A 521 21.69 3.20 -23.55
N GLN A 522 20.50 3.63 -23.15
CA GLN A 522 19.35 3.84 -24.03
C GLN A 522 18.48 4.99 -23.53
N VAL A 523 17.90 5.73 -24.47
CA VAL A 523 16.88 6.75 -24.27
C VAL A 523 15.65 6.38 -25.10
N LEU A 524 14.49 6.37 -24.46
CA LEU A 524 13.16 6.34 -25.07
C LEU A 524 12.58 7.75 -24.97
N LEU A 525 12.41 8.40 -26.12
CA LEU A 525 11.79 9.72 -26.25
C LEU A 525 10.33 9.54 -26.65
N LEU A 526 9.42 9.96 -25.78
CA LEU A 526 7.99 10.01 -26.05
C LEU A 526 7.55 11.40 -26.51
N ALA A 527 6.65 11.42 -27.49
CA ALA A 527 5.98 12.62 -27.97
C ALA A 527 4.59 12.80 -27.30
N PRO A 528 3.99 14.00 -27.37
CA PRO A 528 2.56 14.21 -27.10
C PRO A 528 1.66 13.16 -27.77
N GLY A 529 0.54 12.82 -27.12
CA GLY A 529 -0.27 11.65 -27.47
C GLY A 529 0.33 10.30 -27.02
N GLY A 530 1.55 10.29 -26.48
CA GLY A 530 2.22 9.09 -25.98
C GLY A 530 2.77 8.20 -27.09
N LYS A 531 3.37 8.81 -28.12
CA LYS A 531 3.99 8.15 -29.29
C LYS A 531 5.49 7.99 -29.13
N THR A 532 6.11 7.03 -29.82
CA THR A 532 7.58 6.88 -29.80
C THR A 532 8.24 7.77 -30.87
N ALA A 533 9.06 8.73 -30.47
CA ALA A 533 9.84 9.60 -31.37
C ALA A 533 11.30 9.18 -31.50
N TYR A 534 11.87 8.49 -30.50
CA TYR A 534 13.19 7.86 -30.58
C TYR A 534 13.33 6.73 -29.57
N ALA A 535 14.05 5.67 -29.94
CA ALA A 535 14.52 4.63 -29.02
C ALA A 535 15.91 4.14 -29.46
N GLY A 536 16.94 4.44 -28.67
CA GLY A 536 18.34 4.13 -29.02
C GLY A 536 19.35 4.72 -28.03
N ALA A 537 20.65 4.61 -28.31
CA ALA A 537 21.68 5.13 -27.41
C ALA A 537 21.67 6.67 -27.35
N PRO A 538 21.96 7.32 -26.20
CA PRO A 538 21.92 8.78 -26.09
C PRO A 538 22.87 9.51 -27.05
N ASP A 539 24.05 8.95 -27.32
CA ASP A 539 25.02 9.54 -28.27
C ASP A 539 24.61 9.39 -29.75
N ASP A 540 23.65 8.52 -30.06
CA ASP A 540 23.11 8.34 -31.42
C ASP A 540 21.94 9.31 -31.73
N ILE A 541 21.45 10.08 -30.76
CA ILE A 541 20.25 10.93 -30.91
C ILE A 541 20.33 11.87 -32.12
N ALA A 542 21.49 12.50 -32.36
CA ALA A 542 21.69 13.43 -33.46
C ALA A 542 21.56 12.79 -34.85
N LYS A 543 21.73 11.46 -34.97
CA LYS A 543 21.46 10.72 -36.22
C LYS A 543 19.96 10.61 -36.51
N ALA A 544 19.11 10.77 -35.49
CA ALA A 544 17.66 10.75 -35.60
C ALA A 544 17.03 12.17 -35.62
N THR A 545 17.61 13.13 -34.91
CA THR A 545 17.03 14.48 -34.72
C THR A 545 17.77 15.59 -35.46
N GLY A 546 18.98 15.33 -35.98
CA GLY A 546 19.84 16.33 -36.63
C GLY A 546 20.62 17.25 -35.68
N THR A 547 20.33 17.23 -34.37
CA THR A 547 20.96 18.07 -33.34
C THR A 547 21.24 17.26 -32.06
N THR A 548 22.16 17.74 -31.23
CA THR A 548 22.39 17.21 -29.88
C THR A 548 21.72 18.05 -28.78
N ASP A 549 21.10 19.18 -29.11
CA ASP A 549 20.42 20.01 -28.12
C ASP A 549 19.04 19.44 -27.79
N TRP A 550 18.81 19.14 -26.51
CA TRP A 550 17.55 18.60 -26.03
C TRP A 550 16.40 19.62 -26.06
N ALA A 551 16.69 20.93 -26.06
CA ALA A 551 15.68 21.96 -26.20
C ALA A 551 15.08 21.94 -27.61
N ASP A 552 15.93 21.96 -28.65
CA ASP A 552 15.52 21.80 -30.05
C ASP A 552 14.73 20.50 -30.27
N ILE A 553 15.23 19.39 -29.70
CA ILE A 553 14.61 18.07 -29.82
C ILE A 553 13.21 18.06 -29.20
N PHE A 554 13.05 18.60 -27.99
CA PHE A 554 11.74 18.67 -27.34
C PHE A 554 10.80 19.65 -28.05
N ALA A 555 11.29 20.78 -28.56
CA ALA A 555 10.48 21.72 -29.33
C ALA A 555 9.93 21.07 -30.62
N TRP A 556 10.79 20.40 -31.39
CA TRP A 556 10.38 19.66 -32.59
C TRP A 556 9.40 18.52 -32.27
N VAL A 557 9.70 17.69 -31.26
CA VAL A 557 8.83 16.55 -30.88
C VAL A 557 7.50 17.01 -30.28
N ALA A 558 7.43 18.21 -29.68
CA ALA A 558 6.18 18.80 -29.21
C ALA A 558 5.35 19.40 -30.36
N ALA A 559 5.98 20.09 -31.32
CA ALA A 559 5.31 20.72 -32.45
C ALA A 559 4.85 19.70 -33.52
N GLU A 560 5.65 18.67 -33.80
CA GLU A 560 5.40 17.68 -34.85
C GLU A 560 5.42 16.22 -34.32
N PRO A 561 4.57 15.86 -33.34
CA PRO A 561 4.60 14.54 -32.69
C PRO A 561 4.37 13.39 -33.67
N GLU A 562 3.56 13.59 -34.70
CA GLU A 562 3.32 12.59 -35.75
C GLU A 562 4.51 12.45 -36.70
N ALA A 563 5.12 13.56 -37.14
CA ALA A 563 6.30 13.49 -38.02
C ALA A 563 7.49 12.84 -37.29
N ALA A 564 7.66 13.15 -36.00
CA ALA A 564 8.64 12.48 -35.16
C ALA A 564 8.38 10.98 -35.02
N HIS A 565 7.12 10.56 -34.88
CA HIS A 565 6.75 9.15 -34.83
C HIS A 565 6.97 8.42 -36.17
N GLN A 566 6.57 9.02 -37.30
CA GLN A 566 6.83 8.46 -38.62
C GLN A 566 8.34 8.40 -38.95
N ALA A 567 9.11 9.41 -38.52
CA ALA A 567 10.57 9.42 -38.64
C ALA A 567 11.27 8.42 -37.69
N PHE A 568 10.62 7.98 -36.62
CA PHE A 568 11.02 6.81 -35.84
C PHE A 568 10.71 5.52 -36.61
N LEU A 569 9.46 5.30 -37.02
CA LEU A 569 9.01 4.10 -37.74
C LEU A 569 9.83 3.82 -39.01
N ALA A 570 10.16 4.86 -39.79
CA ALA A 570 10.96 4.74 -41.01
C ALA A 570 12.43 4.32 -40.76
N ARG A 571 12.94 4.48 -39.53
CA ARG A 571 14.29 4.04 -39.10
C ARG A 571 14.24 2.76 -38.26
N ALA A 572 13.10 2.50 -37.63
CA ALA A 572 12.87 1.41 -36.71
C ALA A 572 12.76 0.07 -37.44
N GLY A 573 13.92 -0.53 -37.74
CA GLY A 573 14.05 -1.95 -38.10
C GLY A 573 13.69 -2.90 -36.95
N ILE A 574 12.60 -2.63 -36.22
CA ILE A 574 12.07 -3.45 -35.15
C ILE A 574 11.43 -4.68 -35.80
N THR A 575 12.21 -5.74 -35.93
CA THR A 575 11.66 -7.09 -36.04
C THR A 575 10.70 -7.31 -34.87
N ALA A 576 9.46 -7.67 -35.19
CA ALA A 576 8.47 -7.96 -34.16
C ALA A 576 9.01 -9.06 -33.24
N PRO A 577 9.10 -8.83 -31.91
CA PRO A 577 9.43 -9.90 -30.99
C PRO A 577 8.35 -10.99 -31.09
N PRO A 578 8.69 -12.28 -30.92
CA PRO A 578 7.70 -13.35 -30.97
C PRO A 578 6.58 -13.06 -29.96
N GLU A 579 5.33 -13.18 -30.42
CA GLU A 579 4.15 -12.96 -29.59
C GLU A 579 4.20 -13.92 -28.38
N PRO A 580 4.05 -13.43 -27.14
CA PRO A 580 4.06 -14.29 -25.95
C PRO A 580 3.01 -15.40 -26.08
N ALA A 581 3.41 -16.64 -25.78
CA ALA A 581 2.52 -17.80 -25.90
C ALA A 581 1.27 -17.59 -25.04
N ALA A 582 0.11 -17.46 -25.69
CA ALA A 582 -1.11 -16.93 -25.07
C ALA A 582 -1.54 -17.68 -23.80
N ALA A 583 -1.21 -17.11 -22.64
CA ALA A 583 -1.44 -17.71 -21.34
C ALA A 583 -2.93 -17.71 -20.98
N GLY A 584 -3.67 -18.72 -21.47
CA GLY A 584 -5.10 -18.95 -21.24
C GLY A 584 -5.46 -19.37 -19.81
N GLY A 585 -4.98 -18.63 -18.81
CA GLY A 585 -5.25 -18.81 -17.39
C GLY A 585 -5.95 -17.60 -16.79
N ALA A 586 -6.99 -17.83 -15.98
CA ALA A 586 -7.56 -16.76 -15.16
C ALA A 586 -6.51 -16.28 -14.13
N VAL A 587 -6.34 -14.95 -14.01
CA VAL A 587 -5.31 -14.30 -13.18
C VAL A 587 -5.26 -14.94 -11.78
N GLY A 588 -4.12 -15.54 -11.46
CA GLY A 588 -3.94 -16.29 -10.22
C GLY A 588 -4.19 -15.43 -8.98
N LYS A 589 -5.01 -15.93 -8.06
CA LYS A 589 -5.22 -15.26 -6.76
C LYS A 589 -3.86 -15.08 -6.06
N PRO A 590 -3.55 -13.88 -5.54
CA PRO A 590 -2.25 -13.61 -4.92
C PRO A 590 -2.02 -14.56 -3.75
N ALA A 591 -0.75 -14.93 -3.56
CA ALA A 591 -0.36 -16.00 -2.65
C ALA A 591 -0.74 -15.70 -1.19
N GLN A 592 -1.30 -16.70 -0.50
CA GLN A 592 -1.95 -16.51 0.78
C GLN A 592 -0.98 -16.61 1.95
N THR A 593 -0.21 -15.55 2.20
CA THR A 593 0.45 -15.38 3.50
C THR A 593 -0.60 -15.29 4.62
N SER A 594 -0.33 -15.89 5.78
CA SER A 594 -1.37 -16.10 6.79
C SER A 594 -1.87 -14.78 7.39
N LEU A 595 -3.21 -14.59 7.40
CA LEU A 595 -3.84 -13.37 7.91
C LEU A 595 -3.42 -13.05 9.35
N ARG A 596 -3.21 -14.05 10.20
CA ARG A 596 -2.71 -13.85 11.57
C ARG A 596 -1.30 -13.24 11.61
N ARG A 597 -0.38 -13.65 10.72
CA ARG A 597 0.95 -13.02 10.60
C ARG A 597 0.85 -11.60 10.08
N GLN A 598 0.06 -11.36 9.02
CA GLN A 598 -0.17 -10.00 8.51
C GLN A 598 -0.70 -9.07 9.61
N VAL A 599 -1.74 -9.49 10.35
CA VAL A 599 -2.30 -8.74 11.50
C VAL A 599 -1.22 -8.45 12.54
N TRP A 600 -0.45 -9.45 12.97
CA TRP A 600 0.56 -9.28 14.01
C TRP A 600 1.77 -8.42 13.59
N THR A 601 2.17 -8.46 12.33
CA THR A 601 3.23 -7.61 11.76
C THR A 601 2.76 -6.16 11.66
N VAL A 602 1.56 -5.89 11.10
CA VAL A 602 1.01 -4.54 11.01
C VAL A 602 0.66 -3.97 12.40
N ALA A 603 0.14 -4.77 13.34
CA ALA A 603 -0.14 -4.31 14.70
C ALA A 603 1.13 -3.92 15.45
N ARG A 604 2.20 -4.74 15.35
CA ARG A 604 3.53 -4.37 15.85
C ARG A 604 4.08 -3.12 15.18
N ARG A 605 3.77 -2.86 13.91
CA ARG A 605 4.16 -1.63 13.20
C ARG A 605 3.41 -0.42 13.75
N GLN A 606 2.09 -0.47 13.81
CA GLN A 606 1.21 0.59 14.33
C GLN A 606 1.64 1.03 15.74
N ALA A 607 1.83 0.08 16.66
CA ALA A 607 2.26 0.36 18.02
C ALA A 607 3.64 1.05 18.07
N ARG A 608 4.58 0.69 17.17
CA ARG A 608 5.88 1.38 17.08
C ARG A 608 5.81 2.74 16.39
N LEU A 609 4.88 2.95 15.47
CA LEU A 609 4.65 4.27 14.85
C LEU A 609 4.11 5.26 15.88
N ILE A 610 3.11 4.86 16.66
CA ILE A 610 2.55 5.66 17.75
C ILE A 610 3.65 6.06 18.75
N VAL A 611 4.53 5.13 19.16
CA VAL A 611 5.64 5.41 20.10
C VAL A 611 6.81 6.18 19.44
N ALA A 612 6.97 6.14 18.12
CA ALA A 612 8.02 6.88 17.41
C ALA A 612 7.69 8.37 17.22
N ASP A 613 6.41 8.73 17.17
CA ASP A 613 5.96 10.11 17.24
C ASP A 613 5.85 10.56 18.71
N ARG A 614 6.90 11.21 19.20
CA ARG A 614 6.98 11.69 20.59
C ARG A 614 5.88 12.70 20.93
N GLY A 615 5.48 13.55 19.98
CA GLY A 615 4.47 14.58 20.20
C GLY A 615 3.08 13.97 20.31
N TYR A 616 2.74 13.09 19.37
CA TYR A 616 1.48 12.37 19.38
C TYR A 616 1.36 11.40 20.55
N PHE A 617 2.44 10.68 20.91
CA PHE A 617 2.48 9.81 22.08
C PHE A 617 2.27 10.57 23.39
N ALA A 618 2.97 11.71 23.57
CA ALA A 618 2.80 12.55 24.75
C ALA A 618 1.38 13.11 24.86
N PHE A 619 0.81 13.59 23.75
CA PHE A 619 -0.58 14.05 23.68
C PHE A 619 -1.58 12.94 24.06
N LEU A 620 -1.48 11.75 23.45
CA LEU A 620 -2.37 10.62 23.75
C LEU A 620 -2.23 10.11 25.19
N THR A 621 -1.05 10.24 25.79
CA THR A 621 -0.81 9.84 27.19
C THR A 621 -1.35 10.89 28.17
N ALA A 622 -1.23 12.17 27.86
CA ALA A 622 -1.77 13.26 28.68
C ALA A 622 -3.30 13.38 28.60
N LEU A 623 -3.90 13.09 27.44
CA LEU A 623 -5.34 13.25 27.17
C LEU A 623 -6.27 12.63 28.24
N PRO A 624 -6.17 11.34 28.64
CA PRO A 624 -7.02 10.79 29.70
C PRO A 624 -6.75 11.41 31.08
N LEU A 625 -5.53 11.88 31.34
CA LEU A 625 -5.17 12.52 32.60
C LEU A 625 -5.83 13.90 32.70
N VAL A 626 -5.75 14.71 31.63
CA VAL A 626 -6.38 16.03 31.55
C VAL A 626 -7.90 15.93 31.66
N LEU A 627 -8.52 14.97 30.96
CA LEU A 627 -9.97 14.74 31.02
C LEU A 627 -10.41 14.23 32.41
N GLY A 628 -9.62 13.38 33.06
CA GLY A 628 -9.87 12.92 34.43
C GLY A 628 -9.75 14.04 35.46
N ILE A 629 -8.71 14.87 35.37
CA ILE A 629 -8.52 16.03 36.25
C ILE A 629 -9.64 17.07 36.05
N LEU A 630 -10.08 17.30 34.80
CA LEU A 630 -11.22 18.17 34.51
C LEU A 630 -12.51 17.65 35.16
N ALA A 631 -12.72 16.33 35.21
CA ALA A 631 -13.86 15.74 35.91
C ALA A 631 -13.81 15.92 37.44
N LEU A 632 -12.62 16.05 38.05
CA LEU A 632 -12.51 16.39 39.47
C LEU A 632 -12.93 17.84 39.77
N ALA A 633 -12.97 18.73 38.77
CA ALA A 633 -13.41 20.11 38.91
C ALA A 633 -14.95 20.30 38.91
N VAL A 634 -15.72 19.24 38.63
CA VAL A 634 -17.19 19.25 38.83
C VAL A 634 -17.47 19.50 40.32
N PRO A 635 -18.34 20.44 40.72
CA PRO A 635 -18.61 20.72 42.13
C PRO A 635 -19.27 19.53 42.84
N GLY A 636 -19.04 19.40 44.15
CA GLY A 636 -19.63 18.37 45.00
C GLY A 636 -18.62 17.35 45.56
N SER A 637 -19.14 16.32 46.24
CA SER A 637 -18.37 15.26 46.90
C SER A 637 -19.10 13.91 46.90
N THR A 638 -20.13 13.77 46.07
CA THR A 638 -21.01 12.59 45.95
C THR A 638 -20.56 11.67 44.82
N GLY A 639 -19.85 12.23 43.82
CA GLY A 639 -19.39 11.49 42.65
C GLY A 639 -20.53 10.88 41.85
N LEU A 640 -20.47 9.56 41.69
CA LEU A 640 -21.50 8.76 41.01
C LEU A 640 -22.47 8.09 42.01
N GLY A 641 -22.55 8.60 43.24
CA GLY A 641 -23.50 8.20 44.28
C GLY A 641 -24.69 9.16 44.44
N GLU A 642 -25.72 8.71 45.16
CA GLU A 642 -27.02 9.38 45.32
C GLU A 642 -26.91 10.83 45.82
N ALA A 643 -27.19 11.79 44.94
CA ALA A 643 -27.16 13.21 45.24
C ALA A 643 -28.48 13.67 45.89
N LYS A 644 -28.40 14.66 46.79
CA LYS A 644 -29.58 15.22 47.49
C LYS A 644 -30.06 16.48 46.79
N ALA A 645 -31.36 16.59 46.54
CA ALA A 645 -31.97 17.74 45.85
C ALA A 645 -31.71 19.09 46.55
N SER A 646 -31.58 19.09 47.88
CA SER A 646 -31.22 20.24 48.71
C SER A 646 -29.72 20.33 49.05
N GLY A 647 -28.88 19.54 48.39
CA GLY A 647 -27.42 19.55 48.56
C GLY A 647 -26.72 20.69 47.83
N SER A 648 -25.41 20.79 47.99
CA SER A 648 -24.57 21.82 47.35
C SER A 648 -24.28 21.56 45.86
N ALA A 649 -24.46 20.33 45.38
CA ALA A 649 -24.22 19.93 43.98
C ALA A 649 -25.19 18.83 43.50
N PRO A 650 -26.52 19.08 43.45
CA PRO A 650 -27.53 18.07 43.13
C PRO A 650 -27.43 17.48 41.70
N ALA A 651 -26.67 18.11 40.80
CA ALA A 651 -26.44 17.65 39.42
C ALA A 651 -25.07 16.94 39.22
N GLU A 652 -24.28 16.75 40.28
CA GLU A 652 -22.92 16.20 40.20
C GLU A 652 -22.83 14.85 39.44
N PRO A 653 -23.70 13.84 39.69
CA PRO A 653 -23.60 12.54 39.02
C PRO A 653 -23.86 12.65 37.51
N ALA A 654 -24.87 13.44 37.11
CA ALA A 654 -25.20 13.67 35.70
C ALA A 654 -24.05 14.40 34.98
N GLN A 655 -23.50 15.46 35.58
CA GLN A 655 -22.38 16.22 35.00
C GLN A 655 -21.12 15.36 34.83
N LEU A 656 -20.79 14.52 35.81
CA LEU A 656 -19.68 13.55 35.72
C LEU A 656 -19.93 12.52 34.61
N LEU A 657 -21.13 11.98 34.50
CA LEU A 657 -21.47 10.96 33.51
C LEU A 657 -21.42 11.50 32.07
N ILE A 658 -21.96 12.71 31.87
CA ILE A 658 -21.92 13.43 30.59
C ILE A 658 -20.47 13.64 30.17
N LEU A 659 -19.62 14.13 31.08
CA LEU A 659 -18.21 14.39 30.82
C LEU A 659 -17.42 13.10 30.54
N LEU A 660 -17.68 12.01 31.28
CA LEU A 660 -17.07 10.68 31.04
C LEU A 660 -17.41 10.14 29.65
N ASN A 661 -18.67 10.23 29.22
CA ASN A 661 -19.11 9.77 27.89
C ASN A 661 -18.50 10.62 26.77
N ILE A 662 -18.50 11.96 26.90
CA ILE A 662 -17.86 12.86 25.93
C ILE A 662 -16.35 12.59 25.84
N ALA A 663 -15.69 12.38 26.99
CA ALA A 663 -14.27 12.04 27.05
C ALA A 663 -13.97 10.70 26.34
N ALA A 664 -14.79 9.66 26.54
CA ALA A 664 -14.64 8.38 25.84
C ALA A 664 -14.75 8.55 24.30
N VAL A 665 -15.74 9.33 23.83
CA VAL A 665 -15.94 9.63 22.41
C VAL A 665 -14.76 10.42 21.82
N PHE A 666 -14.28 11.43 22.55
CA PHE A 666 -13.16 12.28 22.11
C PHE A 666 -11.84 11.50 22.06
N MET A 667 -11.53 10.69 23.08
CA MET A 667 -10.35 9.83 23.08
C MET A 667 -10.39 8.81 21.93
N GLY A 668 -11.52 8.14 21.73
CA GLY A 668 -11.70 7.17 20.64
C GLY A 668 -11.50 7.78 19.25
N THR A 669 -12.13 8.92 18.97
CA THR A 669 -11.96 9.62 17.68
C THR A 669 -10.54 10.17 17.50
N ALA A 670 -9.95 10.79 18.52
CA ALA A 670 -8.60 11.38 18.44
C ALA A 670 -7.47 10.34 18.25
N LEU A 671 -7.66 9.09 18.69
CA LEU A 671 -6.75 7.98 18.43
C LEU A 671 -6.60 7.65 16.92
N THR A 672 -7.61 7.94 16.10
CA THR A 672 -7.75 7.30 14.78
C THR A 672 -7.98 8.24 13.61
N ILE A 673 -8.49 9.46 13.84
CA ILE A 673 -9.03 10.28 12.75
C ILE A 673 -7.97 10.78 11.73
N ARG A 674 -6.68 10.85 12.11
CA ARG A 674 -5.56 11.20 11.20
C ARG A 674 -4.90 9.99 10.50
N ASP A 675 -5.20 8.77 10.92
CA ASP A 675 -4.40 7.56 10.63
C ASP A 675 -4.50 7.08 9.18
N LEU A 676 -5.72 6.92 8.63
CA LEU A 676 -5.88 6.37 7.28
C LEU A 676 -5.55 7.38 6.17
N VAL A 677 -5.73 8.68 6.41
CA VAL A 677 -5.31 9.73 5.46
C VAL A 677 -3.79 9.67 5.27
N GLY A 678 -3.03 9.70 6.38
CA GLY A 678 -1.57 9.71 6.34
C GLY A 678 -0.95 8.42 5.79
N GLU A 679 -1.55 7.25 6.05
CA GLU A 679 -1.05 5.97 5.53
C GLU A 679 -1.57 5.58 4.14
N ARG A 680 -2.50 6.33 3.54
CA ARG A 680 -3.23 5.95 2.30
C ARG A 680 -2.34 5.47 1.17
N ALA A 681 -1.23 6.16 0.92
CA ALA A 681 -0.27 5.80 -0.14
C ALA A 681 0.49 4.50 0.18
N VAL A 682 0.98 4.38 1.42
CA VAL A 682 1.71 3.19 1.88
C VAL A 682 0.81 1.96 1.88
N PHE A 683 -0.42 2.09 2.38
CA PHE A 683 -1.40 1.00 2.36
C PHE A 683 -1.66 0.50 0.93
N ARG A 684 -1.86 1.38 -0.06
CA ARG A 684 -2.05 0.98 -1.46
C ARG A 684 -0.83 0.24 -2.02
N ARG A 685 0.39 0.72 -1.76
CA ARG A 685 1.66 0.06 -2.16
C ARG A 685 1.78 -1.34 -1.55
N GLU A 686 1.48 -1.51 -0.26
CA GLU A 686 1.50 -2.82 0.40
C GLU A 686 0.36 -3.75 -0.05
N GLN A 687 -0.81 -3.19 -0.38
CA GLN A 687 -1.98 -3.94 -0.85
C GLN A 687 -1.74 -4.59 -2.22
N ALA A 688 -1.05 -3.89 -3.14
CA ALA A 688 -0.63 -4.45 -4.43
C ALA A 688 0.30 -5.68 -4.28
N VAL A 689 1.22 -5.63 -3.32
CA VAL A 689 2.16 -6.74 -3.05
C VAL A 689 1.50 -7.88 -2.23
N GLY A 690 0.30 -7.67 -1.69
CA GLY A 690 -0.56 -8.75 -1.14
C GLY A 690 -1.04 -8.55 0.30
N LEU A 691 -0.87 -7.37 0.90
CA LEU A 691 -1.46 -7.07 2.20
C LEU A 691 -2.99 -7.10 2.12
N SER A 692 -3.64 -7.93 2.93
CA SER A 692 -5.10 -7.97 2.97
C SER A 692 -5.65 -6.74 3.70
N ALA A 693 -6.59 -6.02 3.07
CA ALA A 693 -7.38 -4.99 3.74
C ALA A 693 -8.05 -5.50 5.04
N SER A 694 -8.35 -6.80 5.10
CA SER A 694 -8.86 -7.48 6.31
C SER A 694 -7.83 -7.52 7.44
N ALA A 695 -6.56 -7.76 7.12
CA ALA A 695 -5.48 -7.86 8.09
C ALA A 695 -5.01 -6.47 8.57
N TYR A 696 -4.94 -5.50 7.64
CA TYR A 696 -4.67 -4.09 7.94
C TYR A 696 -5.73 -3.51 8.90
N LEU A 697 -7.01 -3.67 8.57
CA LEU A 697 -8.12 -3.19 9.42
C LEU A 697 -8.17 -3.92 10.77
N GLY A 698 -7.95 -5.24 10.78
CA GLY A 698 -7.89 -6.02 12.02
C GLY A 698 -6.70 -5.65 12.92
N ALA A 699 -5.55 -5.31 12.35
CA ALA A 699 -4.38 -4.84 13.09
C ALA A 699 -4.62 -3.48 13.75
N LYS A 700 -5.19 -2.52 13.00
CA LYS A 700 -5.56 -1.21 13.54
C LYS A 700 -6.62 -1.32 14.62
N LEU A 701 -7.68 -2.10 14.40
CA LEU A 701 -8.71 -2.35 15.42
C LEU A 701 -8.12 -2.93 16.71
N LEU A 702 -7.23 -3.93 16.61
CA LEU A 702 -6.56 -4.52 17.78
C LEU A 702 -5.74 -3.48 18.58
N VAL A 703 -4.93 -2.67 17.91
CA VAL A 703 -4.07 -1.67 18.56
C VAL A 703 -4.88 -0.53 19.15
N TYR A 704 -5.87 -0.02 18.41
CA TYR A 704 -6.69 1.10 18.88
C TYR A 704 -7.70 0.69 19.95
N SER A 705 -8.24 -0.53 19.93
CA SER A 705 -9.06 -1.01 21.04
C SER A 705 -8.27 -1.18 22.32
N LEU A 706 -7.01 -1.63 22.25
CA LEU A 706 -6.13 -1.70 23.42
C LEU A 706 -5.77 -0.30 23.95
N ALA A 707 -5.47 0.65 23.05
CA ALA A 707 -5.20 2.03 23.43
C ALA A 707 -6.42 2.70 24.10
N ALA A 708 -7.60 2.55 23.51
CA ALA A 708 -8.86 3.08 24.05
C ALA A 708 -9.16 2.49 25.44
N ALA A 709 -9.03 1.17 25.62
CA ALA A 709 -9.22 0.50 26.91
C ALA A 709 -8.25 1.00 28.01
N LEU A 710 -6.98 1.25 27.66
CA LEU A 710 -6.01 1.81 28.61
C LEU A 710 -6.32 3.28 28.96
N GLN A 711 -6.76 4.09 27.99
CA GLN A 711 -7.15 5.48 28.21
C GLN A 711 -8.44 5.59 29.06
N THR A 712 -9.46 4.77 28.79
CA THR A 712 -10.70 4.74 29.60
C THR A 712 -10.45 4.19 31.01
N ALA A 713 -9.55 3.23 31.17
CA ALA A 713 -9.13 2.75 32.50
C ALA A 713 -8.46 3.87 33.32
N ALA A 714 -7.53 4.63 32.70
CA ALA A 714 -6.86 5.75 33.36
C ALA A 714 -7.84 6.88 33.73
N LEU A 715 -8.74 7.26 32.81
CA LEU A 715 -9.80 8.25 33.04
C LEU A 715 -10.69 7.84 34.21
N LEU A 716 -11.23 6.62 34.19
CA LEU A 716 -12.15 6.14 35.22
C LEU A 716 -11.45 5.96 36.57
N ALA A 717 -10.19 5.52 36.60
CA ALA A 717 -9.42 5.41 37.84
C ALA A 717 -9.26 6.78 38.54
N ILE A 718 -8.99 7.86 37.79
CA ILE A 718 -8.89 9.22 38.35
C ILE A 718 -10.23 9.64 38.97
N VAL A 719 -11.34 9.45 38.25
CA VAL A 719 -12.68 9.85 38.74
C VAL A 719 -13.10 9.01 39.96
N VAL A 720 -12.94 7.68 39.90
CA VAL A 720 -13.32 6.79 41.02
C VAL A 720 -12.48 7.06 42.27
N LEU A 721 -11.19 7.40 42.13
CA LEU A 721 -10.33 7.74 43.27
C LEU A 721 -10.57 9.15 43.83
N GLY A 722 -10.89 10.13 42.98
CA GLY A 722 -11.08 11.53 43.40
C GLY A 722 -12.51 11.93 43.75
N LYS A 723 -13.52 11.18 43.27
CA LYS A 723 -14.96 11.46 43.47
C LYS A 723 -15.77 10.27 44.01
N GLY A 724 -15.26 9.05 43.93
CA GLY A 724 -16.00 7.82 44.24
C GLY A 724 -16.63 7.18 43.01
N GLY A 725 -16.82 5.85 43.06
CA GLY A 725 -17.51 5.08 42.02
C GLY A 725 -19.03 5.04 42.22
N PRO A 726 -19.77 4.35 41.33
CA PRO A 726 -21.21 4.17 41.48
C PRO A 726 -21.55 3.42 42.76
N THR A 727 -22.53 3.90 43.52
CA THR A 727 -22.94 3.30 44.81
C THR A 727 -24.07 2.27 44.66
N GLN A 728 -24.82 2.33 43.55
CA GLN A 728 -25.84 1.34 43.23
C GLN A 728 -25.19 0.03 42.75
N GLY A 729 -25.99 -1.04 42.69
CA GLY A 729 -25.52 -2.36 42.26
C GLY A 729 -25.03 -2.39 40.81
N ALA A 730 -24.52 -3.54 40.36
CA ALA A 730 -24.30 -3.79 38.94
C ALA A 730 -25.56 -4.38 38.31
N THR A 731 -25.94 -3.95 37.10
CA THR A 731 -27.13 -4.49 36.42
C THR A 731 -26.92 -5.92 35.90
N THR A 732 -25.67 -6.30 35.57
CA THR A 732 -25.35 -7.61 34.98
C THR A 732 -23.96 -8.18 35.35
N VAL A 733 -22.92 -7.36 35.46
CA VAL A 733 -21.51 -7.80 35.56
C VAL A 733 -21.08 -8.07 37.02
N GLY A 734 -21.94 -7.75 37.99
CA GLY A 734 -21.69 -7.96 39.43
C GLY A 734 -20.76 -6.95 40.10
N ASN A 735 -20.08 -6.09 39.33
CA ASN A 735 -19.30 -4.95 39.83
C ASN A 735 -19.62 -3.70 38.99
N PRO A 736 -20.18 -2.62 39.57
CA PRO A 736 -20.67 -1.47 38.80
C PRO A 736 -19.53 -0.61 38.22
N VAL A 737 -18.36 -0.58 38.85
CA VAL A 737 -17.17 0.11 38.31
C VAL A 737 -16.65 -0.63 37.07
N LEU A 738 -16.67 -1.97 37.08
CA LEU A 738 -16.30 -2.78 35.93
C LEU A 738 -17.35 -2.66 34.79
N GLU A 739 -18.63 -2.61 35.14
CA GLU A 739 -19.74 -2.43 34.20
C GLU A 739 -19.66 -1.06 33.50
N LEU A 740 -19.40 0.01 34.26
CA LEU A 740 -19.17 1.38 33.77
C LEU A 740 -17.91 1.46 32.89
N TYR A 741 -16.82 0.80 33.29
CA TYR A 741 -15.61 0.68 32.49
C TYR A 741 -15.87 0.01 31.13
N LEU A 742 -16.65 -1.07 31.10
CA LEU A 742 -16.97 -1.80 29.87
C LEU A 742 -17.80 -0.94 28.91
N ALA A 743 -18.79 -0.20 29.42
CA ALA A 743 -19.61 0.72 28.62
C ALA A 743 -18.78 1.88 28.04
N LEU A 744 -17.97 2.57 28.85
CA LEU A 744 -17.07 3.63 28.39
C LEU A 744 -16.02 3.12 27.40
N THR A 745 -15.47 1.94 27.63
CA THR A 745 -14.48 1.31 26.72
C THR A 745 -15.11 0.96 25.39
N LEU A 746 -16.29 0.34 25.37
CA LEU A 746 -16.98 0.01 24.11
C LEU A 746 -17.34 1.29 23.34
N THR A 747 -17.76 2.35 24.03
CA THR A 747 -18.03 3.67 23.43
C THR A 747 -16.78 4.24 22.77
N ALA A 748 -15.65 4.27 23.47
CA ALA A 748 -14.37 4.73 22.91
C ALA A 748 -13.90 3.87 21.71
N VAL A 749 -14.10 2.55 21.77
CA VAL A 749 -13.78 1.64 20.65
C VAL A 749 -14.65 1.92 19.42
N VAL A 750 -15.96 2.11 19.58
CA VAL A 750 -16.85 2.40 18.45
C VAL A 750 -16.57 3.80 17.88
N SER A 751 -16.31 4.79 18.73
CA SER A 751 -15.85 6.12 18.33
C SER A 751 -14.51 6.08 17.58
N ALA A 752 -13.62 5.14 17.89
CA ALA A 752 -12.39 4.90 17.12
C ALA A 752 -12.66 4.29 15.73
N ILE A 753 -13.68 3.43 15.59
CA ILE A 753 -14.11 2.93 14.26
C ILE A 753 -14.73 4.08 13.44
N VAL A 754 -15.48 4.99 14.07
CA VAL A 754 -16.00 6.22 13.42
C VAL A 754 -14.85 7.14 13.00
N GLY A 755 -13.84 7.34 13.85
CA GLY A 755 -12.64 8.11 13.50
C GLY A 755 -11.89 7.52 12.29
N LEU A 756 -11.69 6.20 12.23
CA LEU A 756 -11.15 5.54 11.03
C LEU A 756 -12.05 5.72 9.79
N LEU A 757 -13.38 5.63 9.95
CA LEU A 757 -14.33 5.83 8.83
C LEU A 757 -14.21 7.24 8.24
N LEU A 758 -14.14 8.28 9.08
CA LEU A 758 -13.93 9.67 8.67
C LEU A 758 -12.54 9.85 8.02
N SER A 759 -11.50 9.23 8.59
CA SER A 759 -10.15 9.19 8.02
C SER A 759 -10.11 8.52 6.62
N SER A 760 -11.07 7.65 6.30
CA SER A 760 -11.23 7.07 4.95
C SER A 760 -12.01 7.94 3.96
N LEU A 761 -12.66 9.02 4.43
CA LEU A 761 -13.44 9.96 3.62
C LEU A 761 -12.67 11.27 3.34
N ALA A 762 -11.84 11.73 4.28
CA ALA A 762 -11.03 12.92 4.11
C ALA A 762 -10.01 12.80 2.96
N ARG A 763 -9.83 13.88 2.18
CA ARG A 763 -8.87 13.94 1.07
C ARG A 763 -7.46 14.31 1.55
N SER A 764 -7.36 15.27 2.47
CA SER A 764 -6.12 15.77 3.11
C SER A 764 -6.17 15.69 4.64
N THR A 765 -5.02 15.91 5.29
CA THR A 765 -4.89 15.87 6.76
C THR A 765 -5.45 17.13 7.44
N GLU A 766 -5.62 18.26 6.72
CA GLU A 766 -6.25 19.46 7.30
C GLU A 766 -7.76 19.24 7.53
N GLN A 767 -8.46 18.65 6.56
CA GLN A 767 -9.91 18.35 6.61
C GLN A 767 -10.32 17.52 7.83
N VAL A 768 -9.38 16.79 8.42
CA VAL A 768 -9.57 15.95 9.61
C VAL A 768 -9.93 16.76 10.86
N LEU A 769 -9.40 17.97 11.03
CA LEU A 769 -9.63 18.74 12.27
C LEU A 769 -11.07 19.31 12.35
N PRO A 770 -11.63 19.95 11.31
CA PRO A 770 -13.05 20.32 11.30
C PRO A 770 -13.99 19.12 11.48
N MET A 771 -13.69 17.98 10.85
CA MET A 771 -14.46 16.75 11.02
C MET A 771 -14.51 16.27 12.48
N LEU A 772 -13.38 16.36 13.19
CA LEU A 772 -13.31 16.00 14.61
C LEU A 772 -14.24 16.88 15.46
N VAL A 773 -14.18 18.21 15.26
CA VAL A 773 -15.03 19.17 15.99
C VAL A 773 -16.51 18.93 15.75
N VAL A 774 -16.92 18.75 14.49
CA VAL A 774 -18.32 18.47 14.13
C VAL A 774 -18.81 17.17 14.78
N VAL A 775 -18.00 16.11 14.80
CA VAL A 775 -18.38 14.82 15.38
C VAL A 775 -18.48 14.88 16.90
N ILE A 776 -17.60 15.63 17.57
CA ILE A 776 -17.70 15.90 19.00
C ILE A 776 -18.98 16.70 19.29
N MET A 777 -19.24 17.79 18.56
CA MET A 777 -20.43 18.64 18.74
C MET A 777 -21.74 17.85 18.54
N LEU A 778 -21.83 17.03 17.49
CA LEU A 778 -22.97 16.13 17.27
C LEU A 778 -23.10 15.10 18.39
N SER A 779 -21.99 14.50 18.85
CA SER A 779 -22.01 13.54 19.95
C SER A 779 -22.50 14.16 21.26
N ILE A 780 -22.12 15.41 21.54
CA ILE A 780 -22.57 16.19 22.69
C ILE A 780 -24.09 16.44 22.63
N VAL A 781 -24.61 16.88 21.48
CA VAL A 781 -26.04 17.19 21.29
C VAL A 781 -26.92 15.94 21.30
N PHE A 782 -26.49 14.86 20.66
CA PHE A 782 -27.30 13.66 20.44
C PHE A 782 -27.10 12.55 21.48
N ALA A 783 -26.22 12.71 22.48
CA ALA A 783 -26.07 11.74 23.57
C ALA A 783 -27.32 11.62 24.46
N GLY A 784 -28.09 12.70 24.61
CA GLY A 784 -29.29 12.79 25.45
C GLY A 784 -29.09 13.41 26.83
N GLY A 785 -27.86 13.46 27.35
CA GLY A 785 -27.59 13.93 28.71
C GLY A 785 -27.71 15.44 28.97
N MET A 786 -27.35 16.31 28.01
CA MET A 786 -27.54 17.77 28.15
C MET A 786 -28.76 18.32 27.40
N ILE A 787 -29.28 17.57 26.44
CA ILE A 787 -30.44 17.95 25.63
C ILE A 787 -31.31 16.70 25.47
N PRO A 788 -32.54 16.67 26.03
CA PRO A 788 -33.40 15.50 25.91
C PRO A 788 -33.82 15.31 24.45
N VAL A 789 -33.32 14.23 23.85
CA VAL A 789 -33.64 13.82 22.46
C VAL A 789 -34.87 12.92 22.38
N THR A 790 -35.35 12.39 23.51
CA THR A 790 -36.56 11.58 23.60
C THR A 790 -37.82 12.40 23.31
N GLY A 791 -38.90 11.73 22.86
CA GLY A 791 -40.16 12.37 22.48
C GLY A 791 -40.16 13.25 21.22
N ARG A 792 -38.99 13.50 20.60
CA ARG A 792 -38.85 14.43 19.46
C ARG A 792 -38.65 13.69 18.13
N VAL A 793 -39.75 13.47 17.41
CA VAL A 793 -39.75 12.80 16.08
C VAL A 793 -38.72 13.45 15.15
N GLY A 794 -37.93 12.61 14.46
CA GLY A 794 -36.76 13.02 13.67
C GLY A 794 -35.48 13.04 14.52
N LEU A 795 -35.44 13.84 15.58
CA LEU A 795 -34.26 13.96 16.45
C LEU A 795 -33.96 12.66 17.21
N THR A 796 -34.97 11.97 17.73
CA THR A 796 -34.80 10.65 18.37
C THR A 796 -34.13 9.65 17.42
N GLN A 797 -34.61 9.56 16.17
CA GLN A 797 -34.11 8.62 15.17
C GLN A 797 -32.69 8.96 14.71
N LEU A 798 -32.33 10.25 14.63
CA LEU A 798 -30.96 10.68 14.36
C LEU A 798 -30.01 10.34 15.52
N SER A 799 -30.48 10.42 16.78
CA SER A 799 -29.67 10.05 17.95
C SER A 799 -29.22 8.58 17.93
N TRP A 800 -30.04 7.67 17.38
CA TRP A 800 -29.71 6.25 17.27
C TRP A 800 -28.48 5.97 16.39
N LEU A 801 -28.10 6.92 15.51
CA LEU A 801 -26.91 6.82 14.66
C LEU A 801 -25.62 7.30 15.36
N MET A 802 -25.68 7.69 16.64
CA MET A 802 -24.54 8.25 17.39
C MET A 802 -24.07 7.27 18.47
N PRO A 803 -22.79 6.81 18.46
CA PRO A 803 -22.26 5.95 19.52
C PRO A 803 -22.41 6.55 20.93
N ALA A 804 -22.33 7.89 21.02
CA ALA A 804 -22.49 8.64 22.27
C ALA A 804 -23.88 8.48 22.92
N ARG A 805 -24.93 8.16 22.16
CA ARG A 805 -26.31 7.95 22.65
C ARG A 805 -26.43 6.65 23.44
N TRP A 806 -25.94 5.57 22.84
CA TRP A 806 -25.96 4.22 23.42
C TRP A 806 -24.89 4.07 24.51
N GLY A 807 -23.74 4.74 24.36
CA GLY A 807 -22.74 4.89 25.41
C GLY A 807 -23.31 5.56 26.65
N TYR A 808 -23.93 6.75 26.49
CA TYR A 808 -24.55 7.47 27.61
C TYR A 808 -25.64 6.64 28.30
N ALA A 809 -26.52 6.00 27.52
CA ALA A 809 -27.60 5.18 28.06
C ALA A 809 -27.07 3.98 28.88
N ALA A 810 -26.10 3.23 28.35
CA ALA A 810 -25.48 2.13 29.09
C ALA A 810 -24.82 2.60 30.39
N THR A 811 -24.13 3.76 30.39
CA THR A 811 -23.53 4.31 31.61
C THR A 811 -24.57 4.86 32.59
N ALA A 812 -25.67 5.44 32.11
CA ALA A 812 -26.77 5.95 32.94
C ALA A 812 -27.54 4.81 33.62
N SER A 813 -27.82 3.73 32.86
CA SER A 813 -28.35 2.48 33.38
C SER A 813 -27.42 1.84 34.41
N THR A 814 -26.10 1.88 34.20
CA THR A 814 -25.12 1.36 35.17
C THR A 814 -25.13 2.13 36.51
N VAL A 815 -25.27 3.47 36.46
CA VAL A 815 -25.24 4.33 37.66
C VAL A 815 -26.60 4.45 38.36
N ASP A 816 -27.69 4.06 37.68
CA ASP A 816 -29.08 4.40 38.01
C ASP A 816 -29.31 5.92 38.09
N LEU A 817 -28.99 6.61 37.00
CA LEU A 817 -29.00 8.08 36.94
C LEU A 817 -30.34 8.69 37.38
N LEU A 818 -31.46 8.02 37.09
CA LEU A 818 -32.81 8.49 37.41
C LEU A 818 -33.13 8.47 38.92
N THR A 819 -32.49 7.58 39.68
CA THR A 819 -32.53 7.58 41.15
C THR A 819 -31.47 8.50 41.74
N VAL A 820 -30.29 8.53 41.12
CA VAL A 820 -29.07 9.15 41.69
C VAL A 820 -28.95 10.65 41.44
N ALA A 821 -29.58 11.20 40.39
CA ALA A 821 -29.58 12.63 40.07
C ALA A 821 -30.99 13.24 40.19
N PRO A 822 -31.39 13.79 41.36
CA PRO A 822 -32.78 14.16 41.66
C PRO A 822 -33.30 15.44 40.95
N LEU A 823 -32.49 16.03 40.07
CA LEU A 823 -32.91 17.11 39.16
C LEU A 823 -33.07 16.62 37.71
N GLU A 824 -32.72 15.37 37.42
CA GLU A 824 -32.92 14.78 36.11
C GLU A 824 -34.41 14.46 35.93
N THR A 825 -34.99 14.96 34.83
CA THR A 825 -36.44 14.88 34.56
C THR A 825 -36.74 14.23 33.21
N SER A 826 -35.70 13.72 32.54
CA SER A 826 -35.80 13.01 31.27
C SER A 826 -36.24 11.56 31.47
N ASP A 827 -37.51 11.26 31.18
CA ASP A 827 -38.01 9.87 31.12
C ASP A 827 -37.51 9.19 29.82
N ASP A 828 -36.34 8.55 29.92
CA ASP A 828 -35.70 7.78 28.84
C ASP A 828 -35.61 6.30 29.24
N LEU A 829 -36.39 5.46 28.56
CA LEU A 829 -36.51 4.02 28.84
C LEU A 829 -35.17 3.28 28.83
N LEU A 830 -34.16 3.80 28.12
CA LEU A 830 -32.83 3.20 28.05
C LEU A 830 -32.01 3.43 29.33
N TRP A 831 -32.34 4.44 30.14
CA TRP A 831 -31.57 4.79 31.35
C TRP A 831 -31.98 4.00 32.59
N TYR A 832 -33.06 3.22 32.55
CA TYR A 832 -33.50 2.42 33.70
C TYR A 832 -32.43 1.40 34.12
N HIS A 833 -32.16 1.32 35.41
CA HIS A 833 -31.22 0.37 36.02
C HIS A 833 -31.75 -1.06 35.96
N THR A 834 -31.59 -1.72 34.81
CA THR A 834 -32.06 -3.08 34.56
C THR A 834 -31.25 -3.71 33.45
N GLY A 835 -30.72 -4.92 33.68
CA GLY A 835 -29.84 -5.60 32.72
C GLY A 835 -30.44 -5.82 31.32
N LYS A 836 -31.77 -5.78 31.17
CA LYS A 836 -32.46 -5.78 29.87
C LYS A 836 -32.09 -4.56 29.01
N TRP A 837 -32.09 -3.36 29.59
CA TRP A 837 -31.80 -2.12 28.86
C TRP A 837 -30.30 -1.95 28.65
N TRP A 838 -29.50 -2.18 29.70
CA TRP A 838 -28.04 -2.21 29.59
C TRP A 838 -27.53 -3.18 28.51
N THR A 839 -28.06 -4.41 28.42
CA THR A 839 -27.66 -5.35 27.35
C THR A 839 -28.17 -4.93 25.98
N LEU A 840 -29.33 -4.28 25.87
CA LEU A 840 -29.79 -3.69 24.61
C LEU A 840 -28.79 -2.63 24.12
N ASP A 841 -28.46 -1.65 24.97
CA ASP A 841 -27.57 -0.55 24.61
C ASP A 841 -26.17 -1.03 24.21
N MET A 842 -25.58 -1.94 25.01
CA MET A 842 -24.29 -2.53 24.70
C MET A 842 -24.32 -3.36 23.40
N SER A 843 -25.43 -4.08 23.13
CA SER A 843 -25.58 -4.83 21.87
C SER A 843 -25.76 -3.93 20.66
N MET A 844 -26.48 -2.81 20.81
CA MET A 844 -26.73 -1.83 19.76
C MET A 844 -25.46 -1.04 19.42
N LEU A 845 -24.71 -0.62 20.44
CA LEU A 845 -23.41 0.02 20.31
C LEU A 845 -22.42 -0.89 19.57
N ALA A 846 -22.37 -2.18 19.92
CA ALA A 846 -21.58 -3.17 19.18
C ALA A 846 -22.07 -3.38 17.73
N ALA A 847 -23.38 -3.37 17.49
CA ALA A 847 -23.95 -3.50 16.15
C ALA A 847 -23.63 -2.28 15.26
N LEU A 848 -23.67 -1.06 15.79
CA LEU A 848 -23.20 0.16 15.12
C LEU A 848 -21.71 0.08 14.80
N GLY A 849 -20.88 -0.35 15.76
CA GLY A 849 -19.45 -0.62 15.53
C GLY A 849 -19.20 -1.58 14.37
N LEU A 850 -19.96 -2.68 14.29
CA LEU A 850 -19.89 -3.62 13.18
C LEU A 850 -20.38 -3.00 11.86
N ALA A 851 -21.44 -2.18 11.87
CA ALA A 851 -21.94 -1.48 10.69
C ALA A 851 -20.88 -0.54 10.11
N TYR A 852 -20.27 0.34 10.92
CA TYR A 852 -19.17 1.20 10.46
C TYR A 852 -17.96 0.39 10.00
N LEU A 853 -17.62 -0.71 10.68
CA LEU A 853 -16.51 -1.59 10.30
C LEU A 853 -16.75 -2.26 8.93
N THR A 854 -18.00 -2.64 8.62
CA THR A 854 -18.34 -3.19 7.28
C THR A 854 -18.33 -2.12 6.19
N MET A 855 -18.78 -0.90 6.47
CA MET A 855 -18.70 0.25 5.56
C MET A 855 -17.25 0.64 5.26
N LEU A 856 -16.40 0.72 6.30
CA LEU A 856 -14.96 0.97 6.17
C LEU A 856 -14.26 -0.18 5.42
N ARG A 857 -14.60 -1.43 5.73
CA ARG A 857 -14.14 -2.62 4.98
C ARG A 857 -14.56 -2.61 3.51
N TRP A 858 -15.68 -1.97 3.16
CA TRP A 858 -16.10 -1.80 1.77
C TRP A 858 -15.28 -0.70 1.07
N ARG A 859 -15.12 0.47 1.71
CA ARG A 859 -14.27 1.58 1.22
C ARG A 859 -12.80 1.20 1.01
N LEU A 860 -12.24 0.29 1.82
CA LEU A 860 -10.84 -0.16 1.74
C LEU A 860 -10.59 -1.33 0.77
N ARG A 861 -11.58 -1.75 -0.03
CA ARG A 861 -11.34 -2.68 -1.14
C ARG A 861 -10.72 -1.93 -2.31
N LEU A 862 -9.74 -2.55 -2.98
CA LEU A 862 -9.40 -2.11 -4.33
C LEU A 862 -10.67 -2.16 -5.20
N PRO A 863 -10.90 -1.18 -6.08
CA PRO A 863 -11.83 -1.35 -7.18
C PRO A 863 -11.43 -2.61 -7.94
N SER A 864 -12.33 -3.59 -8.01
CA SER A 864 -12.14 -4.72 -8.91
C SER A 864 -12.26 -4.19 -10.33
N TYR A 865 -11.13 -3.98 -10.99
CA TYR A 865 -11.11 -3.84 -12.45
C TYR A 865 -11.56 -5.19 -13.02
N GLU A 866 -12.85 -5.32 -13.29
CA GLU A 866 -13.41 -6.47 -13.97
C GLU A 866 -12.79 -6.52 -15.37
N ILE A 867 -11.77 -7.36 -15.54
CA ILE A 867 -11.24 -7.73 -16.85
C ILE A 867 -12.33 -8.51 -17.57
N THR A 868 -13.27 -7.80 -18.17
CA THR A 868 -14.20 -8.33 -19.16
C THR A 868 -13.38 -8.73 -20.37
N GLY A 869 -13.03 -10.02 -20.46
CA GLY A 869 -12.36 -10.56 -21.62
C GLY A 869 -13.19 -10.26 -22.87
N GLY A 870 -12.57 -9.63 -23.87
CA GLY A 870 -13.20 -9.45 -25.17
C GLY A 870 -13.44 -10.81 -25.83
N PRO A 871 -14.58 -11.03 -26.51
CA PRO A 871 -14.75 -12.20 -27.36
C PRO A 871 -13.74 -12.15 -28.53
N ALA A 872 -13.35 -13.33 -29.02
CA ALA A 872 -12.47 -13.44 -30.18
C ALA A 872 -13.11 -12.87 -31.46
N ALA A 873 -12.28 -12.52 -32.44
CA ALA A 873 -12.72 -11.87 -33.67
C ALA A 873 -13.69 -12.74 -34.50
N SER A 874 -14.75 -12.09 -34.99
CA SER A 874 -15.63 -12.54 -36.07
C SER A 874 -16.21 -11.29 -36.74
N GLU A 875 -16.36 -11.32 -38.05
CA GLU A 875 -16.72 -10.14 -38.85
C GLU A 875 -18.21 -9.75 -38.78
N ASN A 876 -18.48 -8.48 -39.12
CA ASN A 876 -19.69 -7.97 -39.76
C ASN A 876 -21.07 -8.39 -39.22
N THR A 877 -21.67 -7.54 -38.37
CA THR A 877 -22.89 -6.78 -38.74
C THR A 877 -23.21 -5.68 -37.73
N GLY A 878 -23.99 -4.67 -38.15
CA GLY A 878 -24.28 -3.48 -37.35
C GLY A 878 -25.47 -3.62 -36.38
N ALA A 879 -25.56 -2.66 -35.46
CA ALA A 879 -26.74 -2.30 -34.65
C ALA A 879 -27.38 -3.40 -33.77
N THR A 880 -26.92 -3.55 -32.51
CA THR A 880 -27.78 -3.67 -31.29
C THR A 880 -26.96 -3.79 -29.99
N SER A 881 -26.53 -2.67 -29.38
CA SER A 881 -25.92 -2.68 -28.02
C SER A 881 -26.54 -1.68 -27.02
N ALA A 882 -27.45 -0.81 -27.47
CA ALA A 882 -28.19 0.13 -26.62
C ALA A 882 -28.93 -0.57 -25.46
N ALA A 883 -29.38 -1.82 -25.66
CA ALA A 883 -30.07 -2.62 -24.64
C ALA A 883 -29.21 -2.98 -23.42
N VAL A 884 -27.88 -3.11 -23.56
CA VAL A 884 -26.99 -3.54 -22.46
C VAL A 884 -26.49 -2.35 -21.63
N LYS A 885 -26.33 -1.16 -22.24
CA LYS A 885 -25.96 0.08 -21.51
C LYS A 885 -26.98 0.41 -20.40
N ALA A 886 -28.25 -0.01 -20.54
CA ALA A 886 -29.30 0.13 -19.53
C ALA A 886 -29.02 -0.56 -18.17
N ALA A 887 -28.11 -1.55 -18.13
CA ALA A 887 -27.76 -2.27 -16.90
C ALA A 887 -26.73 -1.54 -16.03
N ARG A 888 -25.80 -0.76 -16.61
CA ARG A 888 -24.62 -0.25 -15.89
C ARG A 888 -24.89 1.00 -15.04
N ARG A 889 -25.68 1.96 -15.53
CA ARG A 889 -26.03 3.20 -14.79
C ARG A 889 -26.87 2.96 -13.51
N ARG A 890 -27.49 1.79 -13.32
CA ARG A 890 -28.32 1.48 -12.12
C ARG A 890 -27.53 1.19 -10.83
N LYS A 891 -26.22 0.91 -10.87
CA LYS A 891 -25.47 0.50 -9.66
C LYS A 891 -25.02 1.67 -8.76
N VAL A 892 -24.77 2.86 -9.28
CA VAL A 892 -24.18 3.96 -8.48
C VAL A 892 -25.16 4.51 -7.42
N ALA A 893 -26.44 4.65 -7.76
CA ALA A 893 -27.47 5.17 -6.84
C ALA A 893 -27.94 4.15 -5.78
N GLY A 894 -27.77 2.84 -6.01
CA GLY A 894 -28.37 1.81 -5.17
C GLY A 894 -27.62 1.44 -3.89
N TRP A 895 -26.35 1.81 -3.75
CA TRP A 895 -25.45 1.19 -2.76
C TRP A 895 -25.42 1.87 -1.38
N GLY A 896 -25.95 3.09 -1.26
CA GLY A 896 -26.22 3.70 0.07
C GLY A 896 -27.25 2.90 0.87
N LEU A 897 -28.25 2.31 0.19
CA LEU A 897 -29.31 1.53 0.82
C LEU A 897 -28.85 0.21 1.42
N ALA A 898 -27.67 -0.33 1.07
CA ALA A 898 -27.16 -1.56 1.68
C ALA A 898 -26.66 -1.33 3.12
N GLY A 899 -26.02 -0.18 3.39
CA GLY A 899 -25.62 0.23 4.74
C GLY A 899 -26.83 0.64 5.57
N CYS A 900 -27.67 1.53 5.02
CA CYS A 900 -28.91 1.94 5.68
C CYS A 900 -29.88 0.77 5.90
N GLY A 901 -29.88 -0.26 5.04
CA GLY A 901 -30.73 -1.44 5.18
C GLY A 901 -30.40 -2.31 6.40
N ILE A 902 -29.13 -2.40 6.81
CA ILE A 902 -28.73 -3.09 8.04
C ILE A 902 -29.19 -2.28 9.26
N VAL A 903 -28.98 -0.96 9.25
CA VAL A 903 -29.43 -0.05 10.31
C VAL A 903 -30.97 -0.05 10.43
N ALA A 904 -31.67 -0.05 9.30
CA ALA A 904 -33.13 -0.12 9.23
C ALA A 904 -33.68 -1.49 9.67
N ALA A 905 -33.00 -2.59 9.37
CA ALA A 905 -33.39 -3.92 9.84
C ALA A 905 -33.23 -4.07 11.37
N VAL A 906 -32.16 -3.50 11.94
CA VAL A 906 -31.93 -3.44 13.39
C VAL A 906 -32.96 -2.53 14.06
N ALA A 907 -33.30 -1.38 13.46
CA ALA A 907 -34.42 -0.56 13.91
C ALA A 907 -35.78 -1.29 13.81
N MET A 908 -36.01 -2.06 12.74
CA MET A 908 -37.25 -2.85 12.56
C MET A 908 -37.45 -3.87 13.68
N LEU A 909 -36.38 -4.55 14.11
CA LEU A 909 -36.39 -5.46 15.25
C LEU A 909 -36.72 -4.77 16.58
N ALA A 910 -36.40 -3.48 16.73
CA ALA A 910 -36.79 -2.69 17.89
C ALA A 910 -38.24 -2.16 17.82
N THR A 911 -38.84 -2.04 16.63
CA THR A 911 -40.20 -1.47 16.44
C THR A 911 -41.37 -2.42 16.69
N LEU A 912 -41.15 -3.65 17.19
CA LEU A 912 -42.21 -4.63 17.45
C LEU A 912 -43.02 -4.38 18.74
N THR A 913 -43.25 -3.11 19.10
CA THR A 913 -44.27 -2.66 20.06
C THR A 913 -44.86 -1.31 19.66
N ASN A 914 -46.10 -1.34 19.16
CA ASN A 914 -47.18 -0.31 19.15
C ASN A 914 -46.89 1.22 19.17
N VAL A 915 -47.67 2.10 18.53
CA VAL A 915 -48.58 2.04 17.35
C VAL A 915 -49.05 3.49 17.03
N THR A 916 -49.35 3.82 15.76
CA THR A 916 -49.97 5.10 15.28
C THR A 916 -49.20 6.44 15.56
N SER A 917 -49.32 7.53 14.78
CA SER A 917 -49.92 7.77 13.45
C SER A 917 -49.53 9.16 12.90
N GLY A 918 -49.59 9.35 11.56
CA GLY A 918 -50.12 10.59 10.98
C GLY A 918 -49.14 11.53 10.25
N SER A 919 -49.14 11.44 8.91
CA SER A 919 -48.70 12.44 7.90
C SER A 919 -47.25 12.98 7.97
N GLY A 920 -46.68 13.55 6.89
CA GLY A 920 -47.21 13.72 5.53
C GLY A 920 -46.09 13.73 4.48
N THR A 921 -46.43 13.37 3.24
CA THR A 921 -45.47 13.22 2.13
C THR A 921 -45.21 14.52 1.38
N ARG A 922 -43.95 14.74 0.98
CA ARG A 922 -43.62 15.21 -0.37
C ARG A 922 -42.19 14.82 -0.75
N ALA A 923 -42.04 14.32 -1.96
CA ALA A 923 -40.77 14.13 -2.65
C ALA A 923 -40.86 14.87 -3.99
N ILE A 924 -39.71 15.28 -4.53
CA ILE A 924 -39.42 15.41 -5.96
C ILE A 924 -37.90 15.58 -6.10
N ALA A 925 -37.38 15.10 -7.22
CA ALA A 925 -35.99 15.22 -7.66
C ALA A 925 -36.03 15.31 -9.20
N PRO A 926 -34.91 15.09 -9.90
CA PRO A 926 -33.67 15.86 -9.88
C PRO A 926 -33.64 16.84 -11.07
N ILE A 927 -32.56 17.62 -11.21
CA ILE A 927 -32.16 18.17 -12.52
C ILE A 927 -30.76 17.64 -12.83
N MET A 928 -30.58 17.21 -14.08
CA MET A 928 -29.33 16.75 -14.68
C MET A 928 -29.20 17.46 -16.02
N ARG A 929 -28.01 17.96 -16.34
CA ARG A 929 -27.64 18.37 -17.69
C ARG A 929 -26.15 18.16 -17.85
N ASP A 930 -25.77 17.48 -18.94
CA ASP A 930 -24.39 17.35 -19.38
C ASP A 930 -23.93 18.65 -20.08
N GLN A 931 -22.63 18.91 -20.12
CA GLN A 931 -21.86 19.09 -21.38
C GLN A 931 -20.38 19.37 -21.04
N ASP A 932 -19.54 18.36 -21.27
CA ASP A 932 -18.53 18.30 -22.34
C ASP A 932 -17.54 19.47 -22.56
N ASP A 933 -16.27 19.06 -22.72
CA ASP A 933 -15.16 19.63 -23.51
C ASP A 933 -14.63 21.06 -23.27
N GLU A 934 -13.30 21.16 -23.14
CA GLU A 934 -12.50 22.30 -23.60
C GLU A 934 -11.14 21.78 -24.11
N GLU A 935 -10.64 22.33 -25.23
CA GLU A 935 -9.48 21.82 -25.98
C GLU A 935 -8.19 22.58 -25.60
N GLU A 936 -7.00 21.99 -25.80
CA GLU A 936 -5.71 22.67 -25.55
C GLU A 936 -5.33 23.49 -26.80
N GLU A 937 -5.97 24.66 -26.94
CA GLU A 937 -5.77 25.60 -28.05
C GLU A 937 -4.39 26.29 -28.01
N VAL A 938 -3.96 26.88 -29.13
CA VAL A 938 -2.66 27.54 -29.26
C VAL A 938 -2.69 28.88 -28.51
N LEU A 939 -2.31 28.84 -27.23
CA LEU A 939 -2.26 29.96 -26.28
C LEU A 939 -2.00 31.32 -26.95
N ALA A 940 -3.07 32.08 -27.21
CA ALA A 940 -2.96 33.35 -27.91
C ALA A 940 -2.18 34.36 -27.04
N THR A 941 -1.14 34.98 -27.58
CA THR A 941 -0.36 35.98 -26.84
C THR A 941 -1.05 37.34 -26.94
N TYR A 942 -1.68 37.78 -25.86
CA TYR A 942 -2.44 39.02 -25.81
C TYR A 942 -1.54 40.25 -25.72
N THR A 943 -1.81 41.23 -26.56
CA THR A 943 -1.18 42.55 -26.53
C THR A 943 -1.97 43.55 -25.68
N ALA A 944 -1.32 44.64 -25.28
CA ALA A 944 -1.86 45.62 -24.33
C ALA A 944 -3.21 46.24 -24.76
N ASP A 945 -3.43 46.36 -26.06
CA ASP A 945 -4.64 46.87 -26.71
C ASP A 945 -5.81 45.89 -26.73
N GLN A 946 -5.58 44.58 -26.49
CA GLN A 946 -6.62 43.56 -26.41
C GLN A 946 -7.16 43.34 -24.98
N LEU A 947 -6.42 43.77 -23.96
CA LEU A 947 -6.80 43.60 -22.56
C LEU A 947 -8.14 44.26 -22.14
N PRO A 948 -8.58 45.40 -22.71
CA PRO A 948 -9.89 45.97 -22.39
C PRO A 948 -11.07 45.05 -22.75
N ASP A 949 -10.96 44.29 -23.85
CA ASP A 949 -12.03 43.43 -24.36
C ASP A 949 -12.19 42.13 -23.53
N LEU A 950 -11.21 41.82 -22.67
CA LEU A 950 -11.25 40.72 -21.69
C LEU A 950 -11.93 41.11 -20.37
N LEU A 951 -12.38 42.36 -20.18
CA LEU A 951 -13.05 42.75 -18.95
C LEU A 951 -14.53 42.35 -18.97
N ALA A 952 -14.95 41.57 -17.97
CA ALA A 952 -16.32 41.11 -17.85
C ALA A 952 -17.29 42.32 -17.73
N PRO A 953 -18.33 42.42 -18.57
CA PRO A 953 -19.23 43.58 -18.57
C PRO A 953 -20.15 43.63 -17.34
N ALA A 954 -20.70 44.82 -17.08
CA ALA A 954 -21.45 45.13 -15.86
C ALA A 954 -22.71 44.27 -15.68
N ASP A 955 -23.39 43.90 -16.77
CA ASP A 955 -24.55 43.01 -16.79
C ASP A 955 -24.20 41.56 -16.42
N SER A 956 -23.05 41.08 -16.90
CA SER A 956 -22.49 39.78 -16.57
C SER A 956 -22.07 39.73 -15.09
N ILE A 957 -21.44 40.79 -14.58
CA ILE A 957 -21.10 40.94 -13.15
C ILE A 957 -22.37 41.00 -12.28
N ALA A 958 -23.37 41.77 -12.69
CA ALA A 958 -24.69 41.84 -12.04
C ALA A 958 -25.36 40.46 -11.91
N SER A 959 -25.20 39.60 -12.93
CA SER A 959 -25.73 38.23 -12.90
C SER A 959 -25.02 37.35 -11.86
N GLN A 960 -23.70 37.47 -11.70
CA GLN A 960 -22.90 36.69 -10.75
C GLN A 960 -23.01 37.20 -9.31
N MET A 961 -23.12 38.53 -9.13
CA MET A 961 -23.35 39.17 -7.83
C MET A 961 -24.82 39.13 -7.38
N TRP A 962 -25.72 38.61 -8.23
CA TRP A 962 -27.17 38.58 -8.04
C TRP A 962 -27.80 39.96 -7.71
N SER A 963 -27.27 41.03 -8.31
CA SER A 963 -27.74 42.40 -8.11
C SER A 963 -27.93 43.15 -9.42
N ARG A 964 -29.15 43.62 -9.69
CA ARG A 964 -29.46 44.38 -10.91
C ARG A 964 -28.83 45.78 -10.91
N ALA A 965 -28.73 46.42 -9.74
CA ALA A 965 -28.16 47.75 -9.62
C ALA A 965 -26.65 47.82 -9.96
N MET A 966 -25.97 46.67 -10.07
CA MET A 966 -24.61 46.61 -10.62
C MET A 966 -24.54 46.66 -12.15
N ALA A 967 -25.65 46.40 -12.87
CA ALA A 967 -25.68 46.49 -14.34
C ALA A 967 -25.80 47.95 -14.80
N ASP A 968 -26.50 48.78 -14.02
CA ASP A 968 -26.66 50.22 -14.25
C ASP A 968 -25.49 51.06 -13.66
N ALA A 969 -24.52 50.40 -13.02
CA ALA A 969 -23.39 51.05 -12.34
C ALA A 969 -22.23 51.37 -13.31
N THR A 970 -21.86 52.64 -13.42
CA THR A 970 -20.71 53.09 -14.23
C THR A 970 -19.39 52.52 -13.69
N PRO A 971 -18.63 51.73 -14.47
CA PRO A 971 -17.33 51.22 -14.02
C PRO A 971 -16.28 52.32 -13.87
N MET A 972 -15.48 52.23 -12.80
CA MET A 972 -14.31 53.08 -12.57
C MET A 972 -13.05 52.38 -13.09
N PRO A 973 -12.30 52.95 -14.06
CA PRO A 973 -11.13 52.28 -14.64
C PRO A 973 -9.97 52.19 -13.65
N ILE A 974 -9.21 51.10 -13.72
CA ILE A 974 -7.96 50.85 -13.01
C ILE A 974 -6.87 50.67 -14.07
N THR A 975 -6.00 51.68 -14.23
CA THR A 975 -4.89 51.67 -15.20
C THR A 975 -3.51 51.71 -14.55
N GLU A 976 -3.45 51.82 -13.22
CA GLU A 976 -2.21 51.83 -12.44
C GLU A 976 -2.34 50.93 -11.19
N PRO A 977 -1.23 50.33 -10.71
CA PRO A 977 -1.23 49.53 -9.49
C PRO A 977 -1.72 50.27 -8.23
N HIS A 978 -2.46 49.58 -7.37
CA HIS A 978 -2.96 50.13 -6.10
C HIS A 978 -1.81 50.49 -5.16
N THR A 979 -1.59 51.79 -4.97
CA THR A 979 -0.58 52.37 -4.06
C THR A 979 -1.05 52.46 -2.59
N THR A 980 -2.28 52.05 -2.30
CA THR A 980 -2.87 52.08 -0.96
C THR A 980 -2.05 51.21 0.01
N PRO A 981 -1.53 51.76 1.13
CA PRO A 981 -0.73 50.99 2.07
C PRO A 981 -1.58 49.99 2.86
N SER A 982 -0.95 48.89 3.26
CA SER A 982 -1.46 47.99 4.30
C SER A 982 -0.43 47.83 5.41
N ASP A 983 -0.88 47.46 6.61
CA ASP A 983 0.01 47.07 7.71
C ASP A 983 -0.29 45.62 8.13
N PRO A 984 0.65 44.66 7.97
CA PRO A 984 2.00 44.84 7.42
C PRO A 984 2.04 44.99 5.88
N PRO A 985 3.03 45.70 5.33
CA PRO A 985 3.07 46.08 3.90
C PRO A 985 3.30 44.90 2.95
N GLN A 986 4.01 43.85 3.38
CA GLN A 986 4.19 42.64 2.57
C GLN A 986 2.91 41.85 2.32
N CYS A 987 1.80 42.20 2.99
CA CYS A 987 0.48 41.61 2.78
C CYS A 987 -0.45 42.45 1.88
N ALA A 988 -0.01 43.61 1.38
CA ALA A 988 -0.77 44.39 0.40
C ALA A 988 -1.12 43.58 -0.87
N PRO A 989 -0.23 42.70 -1.40
CA PRO A 989 -0.56 41.80 -2.51
C PRO A 989 -1.60 40.72 -2.19
N ALA A 990 -1.92 40.46 -0.93
CA ALA A 990 -3.03 39.58 -0.53
C ALA A 990 -4.35 40.37 -0.46
N VAL A 991 -4.29 41.63 -0.01
CA VAL A 991 -5.47 42.49 0.21
C VAL A 991 -6.00 43.16 -1.05
N TYR A 992 -5.15 43.81 -1.85
CA TYR A 992 -5.55 44.63 -3.00
C TYR A 992 -5.23 43.97 -4.35
N PRO A 993 -6.20 43.86 -5.27
CA PRO A 993 -5.91 43.59 -6.67
C PRO A 993 -4.88 44.58 -7.20
N ALA A 994 -4.02 44.13 -8.12
CA ALA A 994 -3.00 44.99 -8.71
C ALA A 994 -2.14 45.77 -7.69
N SER A 995 -1.87 45.24 -6.49
CA SER A 995 -1.12 45.98 -5.47
C SER A 995 0.27 46.42 -5.97
N ALA A 996 0.64 47.69 -5.76
CA ALA A 996 1.93 48.25 -6.17
C ALA A 996 3.16 47.57 -5.50
N VAL A 997 2.95 46.75 -4.45
CA VAL A 997 3.98 45.90 -3.83
C VAL A 997 4.30 44.66 -4.67
N ALA A 998 3.38 44.23 -5.55
CA ALA A 998 3.51 43.06 -6.41
C ALA A 998 3.61 43.41 -7.90
N TYR A 999 2.76 44.33 -8.37
CA TYR A 999 2.65 44.76 -9.76
C TYR A 999 3.64 45.91 -10.04
N THR A 1000 4.93 45.68 -9.76
CA THR A 1000 6.02 46.62 -10.05
C THR A 1000 6.49 46.50 -11.50
N LYS A 1001 7.30 47.46 -11.98
CA LYS A 1001 8.00 47.35 -13.27
C LYS A 1001 9.02 46.19 -13.33
N GLU A 1002 9.39 45.63 -12.17
CA GLU A 1002 10.30 44.48 -12.05
C GLU A 1002 9.54 43.14 -12.03
N SER A 1003 8.21 43.15 -12.05
CA SER A 1003 7.37 41.94 -11.95
C SER A 1003 7.41 41.04 -13.19
N GLY A 1004 7.69 41.62 -14.37
CA GLY A 1004 7.52 41.02 -15.70
C GLY A 1004 6.29 41.52 -16.46
N MET A 1005 5.42 42.28 -15.79
CA MET A 1005 4.20 42.85 -16.39
C MET A 1005 4.50 43.89 -17.47
N GLN A 1006 3.89 43.72 -18.65
CA GLN A 1006 3.99 44.64 -19.79
C GLN A 1006 2.86 45.68 -19.82
N ALA A 1007 1.63 45.27 -19.47
CA ALA A 1007 0.45 46.12 -19.47
C ALA A 1007 -0.57 45.66 -18.42
N LEU A 1008 -1.45 46.58 -18.01
CA LEU A 1008 -2.47 46.37 -16.99
C LEU A 1008 -3.72 47.17 -17.34
N VAL A 1009 -4.88 46.52 -17.35
CA VAL A 1009 -6.20 47.15 -17.53
C VAL A 1009 -7.18 46.49 -16.56
N GLY A 1010 -7.96 47.29 -15.85
CA GLY A 1010 -8.97 46.79 -14.93
C GLY A 1010 -10.11 47.76 -14.73
N GLN A 1011 -11.11 47.33 -13.99
CA GLN A 1011 -12.22 48.20 -13.57
C GLN A 1011 -12.82 47.77 -12.22
N ARG A 1012 -13.33 48.77 -11.49
CA ARG A 1012 -14.10 48.62 -10.26
C ARG A 1012 -15.56 48.99 -10.50
N ILE A 1013 -16.46 48.11 -10.12
CA ILE A 1013 -17.91 48.31 -10.12
C ILE A 1013 -18.41 48.22 -8.67
N VAL A 1014 -19.22 49.18 -8.24
CA VAL A 1014 -19.84 49.21 -6.91
C VAL A 1014 -21.36 49.17 -7.11
N ASP A 1015 -22.05 48.41 -6.28
CA ASP A 1015 -23.50 48.31 -6.31
C ASP A 1015 -24.13 49.64 -5.83
N LEU A 1016 -25.02 50.20 -6.64
CA LEU A 1016 -25.67 51.49 -6.36
C LEU A 1016 -26.64 51.42 -5.17
N ASP A 1017 -27.19 50.23 -4.88
CA ASP A 1017 -28.10 50.00 -3.75
C ASP A 1017 -27.36 49.55 -2.47
N ASP A 1018 -26.13 49.02 -2.59
CA ASP A 1018 -25.35 48.46 -1.49
C ASP A 1018 -23.83 48.75 -1.65
N PRO A 1019 -23.30 49.88 -1.15
CA PRO A 1019 -21.88 50.24 -1.32
C PRO A 1019 -20.91 49.30 -0.57
N ASN A 1020 -21.40 48.32 0.18
CA ASN A 1020 -20.61 47.22 0.73
C ASN A 1020 -20.48 46.02 -0.23
N ARG A 1021 -21.12 46.09 -1.40
CA ARG A 1021 -21.00 45.14 -2.51
C ARG A 1021 -20.24 45.77 -3.67
N SER A 1022 -19.13 45.15 -4.04
CA SER A 1022 -18.25 45.67 -5.09
C SER A 1022 -17.42 44.57 -5.74
N VAL A 1023 -17.17 44.74 -7.03
CA VAL A 1023 -16.23 43.92 -7.81
C VAL A 1023 -15.10 44.79 -8.30
N GLU A 1024 -13.87 44.35 -8.11
CA GLU A 1024 -12.67 44.82 -8.77
C GLU A 1024 -12.14 43.68 -9.63
N GLN A 1025 -11.91 43.94 -10.91
CA GLN A 1025 -11.27 43.01 -11.83
C GLN A 1025 -10.08 43.71 -12.48
N VAL A 1026 -8.95 43.03 -12.56
CA VAL A 1026 -7.76 43.51 -13.26
C VAL A 1026 -7.19 42.39 -14.11
N VAL A 1027 -6.81 42.73 -15.33
CA VAL A 1027 -6.21 41.85 -16.32
C VAL A 1027 -4.84 42.43 -16.68
N SER A 1028 -3.79 41.60 -16.72
CA SER A 1028 -2.41 42.05 -16.90
C SER A 1028 -1.63 41.13 -17.83
N ALA A 1029 -0.99 41.72 -18.85
CA ALA A 1029 -0.16 40.98 -19.80
C ALA A 1029 1.29 40.85 -19.33
N PHE A 1030 1.89 39.70 -19.61
CA PHE A 1030 3.29 39.35 -19.39
C PHE A 1030 3.96 38.97 -20.72
N ALA A 1031 5.28 38.79 -20.72
CA ALA A 1031 6.03 38.46 -21.93
C ALA A 1031 5.79 37.03 -22.45
N SER A 1032 5.33 36.12 -21.60
CA SER A 1032 5.01 34.73 -21.93
C SER A 1032 3.97 34.16 -20.97
N ALA A 1033 3.40 32.99 -21.30
CA ALA A 1033 2.56 32.23 -20.38
C ALA A 1033 3.33 31.74 -19.14
N ASP A 1034 4.62 31.40 -19.30
CA ASP A 1034 5.49 31.03 -18.18
C ASP A 1034 5.70 32.20 -17.22
N ASP A 1035 5.88 33.43 -17.72
CA ASP A 1035 5.98 34.63 -16.87
C ASP A 1035 4.70 34.91 -16.08
N ALA A 1036 3.54 34.72 -16.71
CA ALA A 1036 2.22 34.86 -16.08
C ALA A 1036 2.01 33.79 -14.99
N ALA A 1037 2.32 32.52 -15.27
CA ALA A 1037 2.24 31.42 -14.31
C ALA A 1037 3.25 31.62 -13.15
N MET A 1038 4.50 31.99 -13.45
CA MET A 1038 5.51 32.35 -12.45
C MET A 1038 5.12 33.59 -11.64
N PHE A 1039 4.33 34.52 -12.18
CA PHE A 1039 3.74 35.61 -11.40
C PHE A 1039 2.65 35.09 -10.46
N GLN A 1040 1.72 34.26 -10.93
CA GLN A 1040 0.68 33.64 -10.09
C GLN A 1040 1.31 32.87 -8.91
N ASP A 1041 2.30 32.02 -9.16
CA ASP A 1041 2.97 31.23 -8.10
C ASP A 1041 3.72 32.11 -7.10
N ARG A 1042 4.32 33.23 -7.55
CA ARG A 1042 4.91 34.25 -6.67
C ARG A 1042 3.84 34.91 -5.78
N GLN A 1043 2.65 35.22 -6.31
CA GLN A 1043 1.56 35.81 -5.52
C GLN A 1043 0.93 34.80 -4.55
N LEU A 1044 0.61 33.58 -4.99
CA LEU A 1044 0.13 32.52 -4.10
C LEU A 1044 1.12 32.25 -2.95
N SER A 1045 2.43 32.24 -3.26
CA SER A 1045 3.49 32.13 -2.26
C SER A 1045 3.60 33.35 -1.34
N ALA A 1046 3.16 34.54 -1.76
CA ALA A 1046 3.08 35.74 -0.93
C ALA A 1046 1.84 35.70 -0.03
N TRP A 1047 0.68 35.34 -0.55
CA TRP A 1047 -0.56 35.19 0.21
C TRP A 1047 -0.40 34.14 1.32
N ARG A 1048 0.27 33.02 1.02
CA ARG A 1048 0.60 31.97 2.00
C ARG A 1048 1.45 32.45 3.18
N ARG A 1049 2.20 33.55 3.04
CA ARG A 1049 2.95 34.18 4.15
C ARG A 1049 2.10 35.12 5.02
N CYS A 1050 0.86 35.37 4.62
CA CYS A 1050 -0.09 36.27 5.28
C CYS A 1050 -1.37 35.54 5.73
N GLU A 1051 -1.45 34.21 5.63
CA GLU A 1051 -2.61 33.46 6.10
C GLU A 1051 -2.86 33.65 7.60
N ASN A 1052 -4.13 33.64 7.99
CA ASN A 1052 -4.58 33.79 9.39
C ASN A 1052 -4.03 35.06 10.08
N THR A 1053 -3.60 36.05 9.30
CA THR A 1053 -3.05 37.33 9.77
C THR A 1053 -4.11 38.42 9.63
N THR A 1054 -4.27 39.24 10.67
CA THR A 1054 -5.05 40.47 10.59
C THR A 1054 -4.20 41.57 9.96
N VAL A 1055 -4.70 42.19 8.90
CA VAL A 1055 -4.04 43.26 8.15
C VAL A 1055 -4.88 44.53 8.23
N SER A 1056 -4.25 45.67 8.52
CA SER A 1056 -4.90 46.98 8.41
C SER A 1056 -4.93 47.44 6.96
N MET A 1057 -6.09 47.86 6.46
CA MET A 1057 -6.32 48.28 5.07
C MET A 1057 -7.32 49.43 5.01
N ALA A 1058 -7.35 50.22 3.94
CA ALA A 1058 -8.48 51.09 3.63
C ALA A 1058 -9.66 50.30 3.04
N ASN A 1059 -10.88 50.53 3.54
CA ASN A 1059 -12.13 49.92 3.10
C ASN A 1059 -12.63 50.50 1.76
N SER A 1060 -13.83 50.11 1.31
CA SER A 1060 -14.42 50.57 0.05
C SER A 1060 -14.63 52.10 -0.01
N ALA A 1061 -14.77 52.77 1.14
CA ALA A 1061 -14.92 54.22 1.30
C ALA A 1061 -13.61 54.97 1.61
N GLY A 1062 -12.48 54.27 1.76
CA GLY A 1062 -11.17 54.84 2.07
C GLY A 1062 -10.83 54.95 3.56
N GLU A 1063 -11.68 54.47 4.47
CA GLU A 1063 -11.45 54.50 5.92
C GLU A 1063 -10.63 53.27 6.38
N PRO A 1064 -9.79 53.38 7.42
CA PRO A 1064 -9.01 52.25 7.93
C PRO A 1064 -9.90 51.18 8.59
N ALA A 1065 -9.78 49.95 8.11
CA ALA A 1065 -10.49 48.76 8.58
C ALA A 1065 -9.53 47.58 8.76
N ALA A 1066 -9.82 46.71 9.72
CA ALA A 1066 -9.09 45.45 9.91
C ALA A 1066 -9.68 44.34 9.02
N ALA A 1067 -8.83 43.68 8.25
CA ALA A 1067 -9.16 42.53 7.42
C ALA A 1067 -8.47 41.28 7.95
N ASN A 1068 -9.22 40.22 8.22
CA ASN A 1068 -8.66 38.93 8.62
C ASN A 1068 -8.49 38.04 7.37
N LEU A 1069 -7.25 37.73 7.02
CA LEU A 1069 -6.94 36.87 5.88
C LEU A 1069 -7.15 35.39 6.23
N GLY A 1070 -7.84 34.65 5.36
CA GLY A 1070 -8.00 33.20 5.45
C GLY A 1070 -6.78 32.42 4.91
N SER A 1071 -7.02 31.17 4.51
CA SER A 1071 -6.04 30.32 3.81
C SER A 1071 -5.98 30.64 2.31
N ALA A 1072 -4.77 30.62 1.74
CA ALA A 1072 -4.51 30.83 0.32
C ALA A 1072 -4.43 29.48 -0.41
N LEU A 1073 -5.58 29.08 -0.94
CA LEU A 1073 -5.78 27.80 -1.62
C LEU A 1073 -5.35 27.88 -3.09
N SER A 1074 -5.13 26.71 -3.69
CA SER A 1074 -5.09 26.57 -5.14
C SER A 1074 -6.07 25.48 -5.53
N GLU A 1075 -7.07 25.84 -6.32
CA GLU A 1075 -8.12 24.95 -6.81
C GLU A 1075 -8.25 25.15 -8.33
N ASP A 1076 -8.25 24.03 -9.06
CA ASP A 1076 -8.40 23.97 -10.52
C ASP A 1076 -7.47 24.95 -11.29
N GLY A 1077 -6.20 25.03 -10.87
CA GLY A 1077 -5.15 25.87 -11.46
C GLY A 1077 -5.05 27.29 -10.91
N ARG A 1078 -6.03 27.71 -10.09
CA ARG A 1078 -6.24 29.12 -9.72
C ARG A 1078 -5.98 29.35 -8.24
N ALA A 1079 -5.36 30.48 -7.90
CA ALA A 1079 -5.13 30.87 -6.51
C ALA A 1079 -6.36 31.58 -5.93
N THR A 1080 -6.83 31.18 -4.75
CA THR A 1080 -7.99 31.80 -4.09
C THR A 1080 -7.71 32.15 -2.64
N LEU A 1081 -8.29 33.26 -2.18
CA LEU A 1081 -8.14 33.77 -0.81
C LEU A 1081 -9.41 34.48 -0.36
N SER A 1082 -9.98 34.06 0.76
CA SER A 1082 -11.05 34.79 1.44
C SER A 1082 -10.48 35.72 2.50
N LEU A 1083 -11.07 36.91 2.66
CA LEU A 1083 -10.70 37.87 3.70
C LEU A 1083 -11.94 38.58 4.26
N LEU A 1084 -12.02 38.66 5.59
CA LEU A 1084 -13.17 39.23 6.32
C LEU A 1084 -12.88 40.67 6.73
N VAL A 1085 -13.57 41.64 6.14
CA VAL A 1085 -13.43 43.09 6.44
C VAL A 1085 -14.63 43.52 7.28
N GLY A 1086 -14.45 43.58 8.60
CA GLY A 1086 -15.56 43.83 9.53
C GLY A 1086 -16.67 42.77 9.39
N ALA A 1087 -17.81 43.16 8.81
CA ALA A 1087 -18.94 42.27 8.52
C ALA A 1087 -19.02 41.82 7.04
N GLN A 1088 -18.19 42.36 6.15
CA GLN A 1088 -18.14 41.98 4.74
C GLN A 1088 -17.24 40.75 4.54
N VAL A 1089 -17.72 39.80 3.73
CA VAL A 1089 -16.86 38.74 3.20
C VAL A 1089 -16.36 39.20 1.84
N CYS A 1090 -15.04 39.35 1.72
CA CYS A 1090 -14.38 39.52 0.43
C CYS A 1090 -13.74 38.19 0.02
N GLN A 1091 -13.88 37.85 -1.26
CA GLN A 1091 -13.17 36.75 -1.91
C GLN A 1091 -12.25 37.36 -2.98
N ARG A 1092 -11.04 36.82 -3.11
CA ARG A 1092 -10.14 37.09 -4.24
C ARG A 1092 -9.84 35.79 -4.98
N ALA A 1093 -9.78 35.86 -6.31
CA ALA A 1093 -9.28 34.83 -7.20
C ALA A 1093 -8.20 35.42 -8.11
N LEU A 1094 -7.12 34.66 -8.35
CA LEU A 1094 -6.04 34.99 -9.26
C LEU A 1094 -5.79 33.79 -10.18
N GLU A 1095 -5.78 34.02 -11.49
CA GLU A 1095 -5.78 33.00 -12.54
C GLU A 1095 -4.84 33.43 -13.67
N ALA A 1096 -3.88 32.59 -14.05
CA ALA A 1096 -3.04 32.78 -15.24
C ALA A 1096 -3.54 31.89 -16.39
N ARG A 1097 -3.86 32.50 -17.54
CA ARG A 1097 -4.27 31.80 -18.77
C ARG A 1097 -3.61 32.51 -19.96
N SER A 1098 -2.89 31.75 -20.79
CA SER A 1098 -1.88 32.30 -21.71
C SER A 1098 -0.92 33.28 -20.99
N ASN A 1099 -0.39 34.29 -21.67
CA ASN A 1099 0.47 35.35 -21.11
C ASN A 1099 -0.29 36.37 -20.22
N VAL A 1100 -1.52 36.08 -19.81
CA VAL A 1100 -2.40 36.99 -19.08
C VAL A 1100 -2.64 36.49 -17.65
N VAL A 1101 -2.60 37.42 -16.70
CA VAL A 1101 -3.02 37.19 -15.31
C VAL A 1101 -4.29 37.99 -15.01
N ILE A 1102 -5.30 37.29 -14.51
CA ILE A 1102 -6.61 37.77 -14.11
C ILE A 1102 -6.63 37.84 -12.58
N ASP A 1103 -6.81 39.02 -12.00
CA ASP A 1103 -6.85 39.29 -10.55
C ASP A 1103 -8.19 39.94 -10.17
N VAL A 1104 -9.07 39.17 -9.53
CA VAL A 1104 -10.46 39.58 -9.22
C VAL A 1104 -10.71 39.56 -7.72
N ARG A 1105 -11.26 40.65 -7.19
CA ARG A 1105 -11.78 40.74 -5.81
C ARG A 1105 -13.26 41.10 -5.82
N THR A 1106 -14.08 40.28 -5.18
CA THR A 1106 -15.50 40.57 -4.90
C THR A 1106 -15.69 40.74 -3.41
N CYS A 1107 -16.41 41.77 -2.97
CA CYS A 1107 -16.84 41.95 -1.59
C CYS A 1107 -18.36 41.97 -1.51
N ALA A 1108 -18.95 41.34 -0.49
CA ALA A 1108 -20.39 41.29 -0.26
C ALA A 1108 -20.72 41.06 1.23
N PRO A 1109 -21.94 41.40 1.69
CA PRO A 1109 -22.41 41.08 3.05
C PRO A 1109 -22.71 39.59 3.30
N ALA A 1110 -22.55 38.72 2.30
CA ALA A 1110 -22.74 37.28 2.41
C ALA A 1110 -21.59 36.53 1.71
N PRO A 1111 -21.12 35.38 2.24
CA PRO A 1111 -20.06 34.59 1.62
C PRO A 1111 -20.52 33.93 0.32
N GLY A 1112 -19.62 33.86 -0.66
CA GLY A 1112 -19.81 33.13 -1.91
C GLY A 1112 -18.51 33.03 -2.70
N ASN A 1113 -18.59 32.37 -3.86
CA ASN A 1113 -17.44 32.09 -4.73
C ASN A 1113 -17.42 33.02 -5.97
N GLN A 1114 -17.96 34.24 -5.87
CA GLN A 1114 -18.22 35.08 -7.03
C GLN A 1114 -16.94 35.62 -7.69
N ALA A 1115 -15.83 35.80 -6.96
CA ALA A 1115 -14.55 36.16 -7.59
C ALA A 1115 -14.04 35.03 -8.50
N SER A 1116 -14.19 33.77 -8.07
CA SER A 1116 -13.86 32.59 -8.89
C SER A 1116 -14.79 32.43 -10.10
N ALA A 1117 -16.05 32.86 -9.99
CA ALA A 1117 -16.99 32.86 -11.11
C ALA A 1117 -16.67 33.97 -12.14
N ILE A 1118 -16.36 35.18 -11.68
CA ILE A 1118 -16.02 36.31 -12.55
C ILE A 1118 -14.64 36.11 -13.20
N ALA A 1119 -13.65 35.59 -12.47
CA ALA A 1119 -12.38 35.16 -13.07
C ALA A 1119 -12.60 34.09 -14.17
N SER A 1120 -13.52 33.14 -13.95
CA SER A 1120 -13.89 32.14 -14.96
C SER A 1120 -14.59 32.73 -16.20
N LEU A 1121 -15.32 33.83 -16.06
CA LEU A 1121 -15.93 34.53 -17.21
C LEU A 1121 -14.87 35.23 -18.07
N ILE A 1122 -13.88 35.86 -17.44
CA ILE A 1122 -12.74 36.50 -18.11
C ILE A 1122 -11.86 35.41 -18.77
N SER A 1123 -11.59 34.33 -18.05
CA SER A 1123 -10.85 33.15 -18.54
C SER A 1123 -11.52 32.51 -19.76
N GLY A 1124 -12.86 32.43 -19.78
CA GLY A 1124 -13.64 31.97 -20.94
C GLY A 1124 -13.70 32.94 -22.13
N GLN A 1125 -13.09 34.12 -22.03
CA GLN A 1125 -12.82 35.02 -23.17
C GLN A 1125 -11.39 34.85 -23.71
N ILE A 1126 -10.57 34.00 -23.08
CA ILE A 1126 -9.19 33.71 -23.47
C ILE A 1126 -9.13 32.35 -24.17
N THR A 1127 -8.88 32.37 -25.47
CA THR A 1127 -8.55 31.22 -26.31
C THR A 1127 -7.09 30.83 -26.12
#